data_AF-A0A936ER88-F1
#
_entry.id   AF-A0A936ER88-F1
#
_cell.length_a   1.000
_cell.length_b   1.000
_cell.length_c   1.000
_cell.angle_alpha   90.00
_cell.angle_beta   90.00
_cell.angle_gamma   90.00
#
_symmetry.space_group_name_H-M   'P 1'
#
loop_
_entity.id
_entity.type
_entity.pdbx_description
1 polymer ?
#
loop_
_entity_poly.entity_id
_entity_poly.type
_entity_poly.pdbx_seq_one_letter_code
_entity_poly.pdbx_strand_id
1 'polypeptide(L)'
;MVADPALVGSGGRRPATAAELATLARQPICNLVLLVHGHNEEEKAGYTQGNAAAPWEFGYKKRVWDLLYQQVLATDLSGKPLYPQACTAFYEFIYPSYRAIYSPVSAKGGGVQETLGEALGRLVGEEVKSNSQLSRMLDNAMPLNTLIVGHSQGGLVARAGLRFMPTKFKAQVKRLVTWGTPHHGAALISMRFAMQAGHDLVIDGYRLPLQNLVQTGVAWMQLDTPGTRDLRLSLRQKDRMNLRAMFPTLDAAAETALAPTLYSANLDEFNTNIGTREIDPGPSYSFLTGTKQGSATVEHEDASGAWWLLFRGQQVAKFAASSGTEKGATLNRLLLKGGSQTSDGAAPLFSQQAAGLYGPEAIDLGDVDHEEFYGSEPAQRNAASLAKGRLAADRSLNKGRLDAADSACPSIDALKLSATGSDQLTVSGRARFPRLAWTPGRSGALIQRVEARVGSVEGSVIPGLSFQYDANGQFSASADSSAVPPGNVAVLVVLKDGSQMQGLVQQETSGYTGVVRLFEPATVFENRDGRLRAELSHINYEGAALKCAVTLDWALPTSHTQPLQMRIVRLLTRDGVQVNETFFLKYLSYSGPVLPVGDGTYARRVAQMIDPPTTRTNTALGNQLDLSALPPPRIESETIARRPLMTIEVLGLCGARNTTAMRFDYEWRSAAGGGGAPSSPVPAGGTSKRGRAG
;
A
#
# COMPACT_ATOMS: atom_id res chain seq x y z
N MET A 1 6.53 -3.35 -12.08
CA MET A 1 5.61 -2.28 -12.53
C MET A 1 5.76 -1.09 -11.59
N VAL A 2 5.46 0.13 -12.05
CA VAL A 2 5.39 1.34 -11.22
C VAL A 2 4.00 1.97 -11.35
N ALA A 3 3.51 2.58 -10.26
CA ALA A 3 2.26 3.33 -10.30
C ALA A 3 2.40 4.56 -11.21
N ASP A 4 1.39 4.81 -12.03
CA ASP A 4 1.31 5.95 -12.94
C ASP A 4 -0.10 6.56 -12.87
N PRO A 5 -0.27 7.65 -12.09
CA PRO A 5 -1.55 8.33 -11.94
C PRO A 5 -2.11 8.91 -13.25
N ALA A 6 -1.28 9.11 -14.29
CA ALA A 6 -1.77 9.56 -15.59
C ALA A 6 -2.56 8.45 -16.33
N LEU A 7 -2.43 7.19 -15.88
CA LEU A 7 -3.06 6.01 -16.49
C LEU A 7 -4.25 5.49 -15.67
N VAL A 8 -4.84 6.28 -14.76
CA VAL A 8 -5.93 5.83 -13.88
C VAL A 8 -7.10 5.20 -14.65
N GLY A 9 -7.46 5.74 -15.83
CA GLY A 9 -8.51 5.16 -16.69
C GLY A 9 -8.16 3.79 -17.28
N SER A 10 -6.88 3.46 -17.37
CA SER A 10 -6.32 2.22 -17.93
C SER A 10 -5.59 1.36 -16.89
N GLY A 11 -5.88 1.50 -15.60
CA GLY A 11 -5.33 0.62 -14.54
C GLY A 11 -4.15 1.19 -13.76
N GLY A 12 -3.76 2.44 -13.98
CA GLY A 12 -2.92 3.24 -13.08
C GLY A 12 -1.49 2.74 -12.85
N ARG A 13 -0.97 1.85 -13.71
CA ARG A 13 0.41 1.31 -13.62
C ARG A 13 1.00 1.00 -14.98
N ARG A 14 2.33 1.10 -15.09
CA ARG A 14 3.13 0.79 -16.30
C ARG A 14 4.42 0.05 -15.96
N PRO A 15 5.13 -0.52 -16.94
CA PRO A 15 6.51 -0.99 -16.73
C PRO A 15 7.41 0.13 -16.21
N ALA A 16 8.34 -0.22 -15.33
CA ALA A 16 9.34 0.71 -14.83
C ALA A 16 10.35 1.04 -15.93
N THR A 17 10.76 2.29 -16.02
CA THR A 17 11.90 2.72 -16.85
C THR A 17 13.22 2.25 -16.24
N ALA A 18 14.30 2.24 -17.03
CA ALA A 18 15.63 1.88 -16.54
C ALA A 18 16.10 2.77 -15.37
N ALA A 19 15.76 4.07 -15.40
CA ALA A 19 16.10 5.01 -14.32
C ALA A 19 15.30 4.73 -13.04
N GLU A 20 14.01 4.39 -13.17
CA GLU A 20 13.18 3.98 -12.03
C GLU A 20 13.69 2.66 -11.44
N LEU A 21 14.05 1.68 -12.28
CA LEU A 21 14.67 0.43 -11.83
C LEU A 21 15.99 0.66 -11.07
N ALA A 22 16.83 1.57 -11.56
CA ALA A 22 18.07 1.92 -10.87
C ALA A 22 17.84 2.57 -9.50
N THR A 23 16.78 3.38 -9.38
CA THR A 23 16.36 3.97 -8.09
C THR A 23 15.78 2.90 -7.16
N LEU A 24 14.89 2.03 -7.66
CA LEU A 24 14.30 0.93 -6.91
C LEU A 24 15.36 -0.05 -6.41
N ALA A 25 16.41 -0.32 -7.20
CA ALA A 25 17.51 -1.21 -6.82
C ALA A 25 18.32 -0.69 -5.60
N ARG A 26 18.21 0.59 -5.25
CA ARG A 26 18.82 1.14 -4.03
C ARG A 26 17.94 0.97 -2.80
N GLN A 27 16.65 0.71 -2.97
CA GLN A 27 15.71 0.56 -1.86
C GLN A 27 15.82 -0.86 -1.28
N PRO A 28 15.92 -1.01 0.06
CA PRO A 28 15.93 -2.33 0.68
C PRO A 28 14.62 -3.07 0.40
N ILE A 29 14.70 -4.29 -0.12
CA ILE A 29 13.54 -5.15 -0.33
C ILE A 29 13.42 -6.10 0.86
N CYS A 30 12.22 -6.18 1.44
CA CYS A 30 11.93 -7.09 2.55
C CYS A 30 10.70 -7.96 2.32
N ASN A 31 9.83 -7.53 1.40
CA ASN A 31 8.69 -8.29 0.91
C ASN A 31 8.72 -8.37 -0.61
N LEU A 32 8.30 -9.50 -1.16
CA LEU A 32 8.09 -9.70 -2.59
C LEU A 32 6.69 -10.29 -2.78
N VAL A 33 5.88 -9.61 -3.59
CA VAL A 33 4.55 -10.07 -3.96
C VAL A 33 4.55 -10.41 -5.45
N LEU A 34 4.34 -11.67 -5.77
CA LEU A 34 4.19 -12.16 -7.14
C LEU A 34 2.71 -12.37 -7.44
N LEU A 35 2.17 -11.54 -8.31
CA LEU A 35 0.77 -11.56 -8.75
C LEU A 35 0.66 -12.35 -10.05
N VAL A 36 -0.16 -13.40 -10.06
CA VAL A 36 -0.35 -14.28 -11.22
C VAL A 36 -1.77 -14.11 -11.76
N HIS A 37 -1.84 -13.54 -12.96
CA HIS A 37 -3.10 -13.13 -13.59
C HIS A 37 -3.99 -14.33 -13.92
N GLY A 38 -5.31 -14.12 -13.98
CA GLY A 38 -6.29 -15.17 -14.28
C GLY A 38 -6.73 -15.23 -15.73
N HIS A 39 -7.76 -16.03 -15.99
CA HIS A 39 -8.41 -16.12 -17.29
C HIS A 39 -9.03 -14.77 -17.65
N ASN A 40 -8.83 -14.32 -18.88
CA ASN A 40 -9.45 -13.10 -19.39
C ASN A 40 -10.54 -13.45 -20.40
N GLU A 41 -11.76 -13.05 -20.08
CA GLU A 41 -12.93 -13.24 -20.92
C GLU A 41 -12.95 -12.33 -22.16
N GLU A 42 -12.23 -11.21 -22.19
CA GLU A 42 -12.11 -10.39 -23.41
C GLU A 42 -11.32 -11.09 -24.54
N GLU A 43 -10.56 -12.14 -24.20
CA GLU A 43 -9.86 -12.99 -25.18
C GLU A 43 -10.81 -13.96 -25.92
N LYS A 44 -12.13 -13.93 -25.62
CA LYS A 44 -13.22 -14.81 -26.10
C LYS A 44 -13.29 -15.06 -27.61
N ALA A 45 -12.73 -14.19 -28.44
CA ALA A 45 -12.80 -14.38 -29.88
C ALA A 45 -11.88 -15.50 -30.39
N GLY A 46 -10.73 -15.77 -29.76
CA GLY A 46 -9.74 -16.72 -30.32
C GLY A 46 -9.19 -16.36 -31.72
N TYR A 47 -9.71 -15.27 -32.32
CA TYR A 47 -9.37 -14.71 -33.63
C TYR A 47 -8.45 -13.50 -33.52
N THR A 48 -8.21 -12.96 -32.33
CA THR A 48 -7.04 -12.12 -32.11
C THR A 48 -5.84 -13.00 -32.43
N GLN A 49 -5.13 -12.68 -33.52
CA GLN A 49 -3.81 -13.24 -33.72
C GLN A 49 -3.05 -13.07 -32.40
N GLY A 50 -2.30 -14.09 -31.97
CA GLY A 50 -1.34 -13.96 -30.87
C GLY A 50 -0.18 -13.03 -31.23
N ASN A 51 -0.48 -11.92 -31.91
CA ASN A 51 0.40 -10.88 -32.40
C ASN A 51 0.27 -9.59 -31.59
N ALA A 52 -0.72 -9.47 -30.68
CA ALA A 52 -0.74 -8.38 -29.72
C ALA A 52 0.57 -8.49 -28.91
N ALA A 53 1.44 -7.50 -29.06
CA ALA A 53 2.75 -7.44 -28.41
C ALA A 53 2.66 -7.36 -26.87
N ALA A 54 1.47 -7.61 -26.31
CA ALA A 54 0.95 -6.92 -25.16
C ALA A 54 -0.28 -7.63 -24.56
N PRO A 55 -0.13 -8.63 -23.68
CA PRO A 55 -1.26 -9.14 -22.89
C PRO A 55 -1.87 -8.05 -21.97
N TRP A 56 -1.25 -6.87 -21.91
CA TRP A 56 -1.80 -5.68 -21.26
C TRP A 56 -2.84 -4.94 -22.09
N GLU A 57 -3.19 -5.31 -23.32
CA GLU A 57 -4.21 -4.56 -24.08
C GLU A 57 -5.62 -4.65 -23.47
N PHE A 58 -5.88 -5.72 -22.72
CA PHE A 58 -7.19 -6.03 -22.15
C PHE A 58 -7.47 -5.30 -20.83
N GLY A 59 -8.71 -4.84 -20.66
CA GLY A 59 -9.15 -4.05 -19.50
C GLY A 59 -8.97 -4.81 -18.19
N TYR A 60 -9.40 -6.08 -18.18
CA TYR A 60 -9.22 -6.99 -17.04
C TYR A 60 -7.76 -7.10 -16.57
N LYS A 61 -6.81 -7.38 -17.48
CA LYS A 61 -5.39 -7.58 -17.13
C LYS A 61 -4.78 -6.30 -16.55
N LYS A 62 -5.24 -5.12 -16.97
CA LYS A 62 -4.77 -3.87 -16.38
C LYS A 62 -5.30 -3.65 -14.96
N ARG A 63 -6.52 -4.11 -14.67
CA ARG A 63 -7.30 -3.66 -13.51
C ARG A 63 -7.45 -4.68 -12.38
N VAL A 64 -7.10 -5.94 -12.61
CA VAL A 64 -7.33 -7.05 -11.68
C VAL A 64 -6.72 -6.84 -10.29
N TRP A 65 -5.58 -6.16 -10.23
CA TRP A 65 -4.86 -5.93 -8.97
C TRP A 65 -5.06 -4.53 -8.38
N ASP A 66 -5.92 -3.68 -8.96
CA ASP A 66 -6.07 -2.28 -8.53
C ASP A 66 -6.38 -2.14 -7.05
N LEU A 67 -7.32 -2.95 -6.56
CA LEU A 67 -7.73 -2.92 -5.16
C LEU A 67 -6.62 -3.43 -4.23
N LEU A 68 -5.79 -4.38 -4.69
CA LEU A 68 -4.62 -4.84 -3.94
C LEU A 68 -3.59 -3.73 -3.79
N TYR A 69 -3.26 -3.04 -4.88
CA TYR A 69 -2.33 -1.90 -4.82
C TYR A 69 -2.91 -0.75 -3.99
N GLN A 70 -4.21 -0.43 -4.14
CA GLN A 70 -4.87 0.58 -3.30
C GLN A 70 -4.79 0.22 -1.81
N GLN A 71 -4.97 -1.05 -1.47
CA GLN A 71 -4.90 -1.50 -0.08
C GLN A 71 -3.46 -1.46 0.46
N VAL A 72 -2.47 -1.82 -0.34
CA VAL A 72 -1.05 -1.69 0.04
C VAL A 72 -0.68 -0.22 0.29
N LEU A 73 -1.22 0.70 -0.50
CA LEU A 73 -0.99 2.14 -0.39
C LEU A 73 -1.83 2.84 0.69
N ALA A 74 -2.74 2.10 1.34
CA ALA A 74 -3.64 2.68 2.34
C ALA A 74 -2.89 3.11 3.60
N THR A 75 -3.41 4.15 4.24
CA THR A 75 -2.87 4.72 5.48
C THR A 75 -3.92 4.66 6.59
N ASP A 76 -3.47 4.63 7.84
CA ASP A 76 -4.34 4.81 8.99
C ASP A 76 -4.77 6.29 9.16
N LEU A 77 -5.59 6.58 10.16
CA LEU A 77 -6.08 7.94 10.44
C LEU A 77 -4.95 8.95 10.77
N SER A 78 -3.74 8.47 11.11
CA SER A 78 -2.56 9.30 11.37
C SER A 78 -1.71 9.53 10.11
N GLY A 79 -2.13 8.99 8.96
CA GLY A 79 -1.38 9.04 7.71
C GLY A 79 -0.23 8.03 7.64
N LYS A 80 -0.14 7.10 8.59
CA LYS A 80 0.90 6.06 8.60
C LYS A 80 0.50 4.94 7.64
N PRO A 81 1.43 4.44 6.78
CA PRO A 81 1.14 3.31 5.90
C PRO A 81 0.69 2.08 6.69
N LEU A 82 -0.39 1.43 6.23
CA LEU A 82 -0.88 0.17 6.80
C LEU A 82 0.06 -1.00 6.47
N TYR A 83 0.70 -0.94 5.30
CA TYR A 83 1.60 -1.96 4.79
C TYR A 83 2.98 -1.36 4.45
N PRO A 84 4.07 -2.17 4.48
CA PRO A 84 5.44 -1.72 4.24
C PRO A 84 5.73 -1.52 2.74
N GLN A 85 4.96 -0.66 2.07
CA GLN A 85 5.04 -0.42 0.63
C GLN A 85 6.45 -0.03 0.14
N ALA A 86 7.23 0.67 0.97
CA ALA A 86 8.56 1.16 0.61
C ALA A 86 9.65 0.08 0.56
N CYS A 87 9.42 -1.12 1.11
CA CYS A 87 10.32 -2.28 0.98
C CYS A 87 9.67 -3.45 0.21
N THR A 88 8.49 -3.24 -0.38
CA THR A 88 7.74 -4.32 -1.03
C THR A 88 7.89 -4.26 -2.54
N ALA A 89 8.47 -5.31 -3.12
CA ALA A 89 8.59 -5.46 -4.56
C ALA A 89 7.38 -6.19 -5.13
N PHE A 90 6.79 -5.66 -6.21
CA PHE A 90 5.66 -6.27 -6.91
C PHE A 90 6.06 -6.75 -8.30
N TYR A 91 5.79 -8.02 -8.55
CA TYR A 91 5.95 -8.69 -9.84
C TYR A 91 4.60 -9.15 -10.35
N GLU A 92 4.37 -9.02 -11.65
CA GLU A 92 3.14 -9.50 -12.28
C GLU A 92 3.49 -10.48 -13.40
N PHE A 93 2.94 -11.69 -13.32
CA PHE A 93 2.97 -12.63 -14.42
C PHE A 93 1.69 -12.50 -15.24
N ILE A 94 1.81 -11.80 -16.36
CA ILE A 94 0.73 -11.56 -17.32
C ILE A 94 0.94 -12.49 -18.51
N TYR A 95 -0.10 -13.25 -18.87
CA TYR A 95 -0.01 -14.24 -19.94
C TYR A 95 -1.33 -14.36 -20.72
N PRO A 96 -1.29 -14.83 -21.98
CA PRO A 96 -2.48 -15.15 -22.76
C PRO A 96 -3.17 -16.41 -22.21
N SER A 97 -4.47 -16.33 -21.96
CA SER A 97 -5.23 -17.33 -21.20
C SER A 97 -5.45 -18.63 -21.98
N TYR A 98 -5.26 -18.62 -23.31
CA TYR A 98 -5.39 -19.78 -24.18
C TYR A 98 -4.21 -20.75 -24.13
N ARG A 99 -3.04 -20.36 -23.60
CA ARG A 99 -1.88 -21.25 -23.46
C ARG A 99 -2.17 -22.37 -22.47
N ALA A 100 -1.59 -23.54 -22.70
CA ALA A 100 -1.71 -24.66 -21.76
C ALA A 100 -1.07 -24.34 -20.42
N ILE A 101 -1.70 -24.77 -19.33
CA ILE A 101 -1.23 -24.60 -17.96
C ILE A 101 -0.17 -25.65 -17.63
N TYR A 102 -0.46 -26.91 -17.97
CA TYR A 102 0.40 -28.07 -17.72
C TYR A 102 0.38 -29.11 -18.83
N SER A 103 -0.60 -29.11 -19.73
CA SER A 103 -0.62 -30.08 -20.83
C SER A 103 0.30 -29.64 -21.97
N PRO A 104 1.36 -30.38 -22.31
CA PRO A 104 2.19 -30.03 -23.46
C PRO A 104 1.35 -30.06 -24.73
N VAL A 105 1.45 -29.03 -25.58
CA VAL A 105 0.71 -28.96 -26.85
C VAL A 105 1.72 -28.90 -27.99
N SER A 106 1.52 -29.72 -29.02
CA SER A 106 2.27 -29.56 -30.26
C SER A 106 1.98 -28.18 -30.87
N ALA A 107 2.98 -27.31 -30.92
CA ALA A 107 2.93 -26.04 -31.61
C ALA A 107 2.67 -26.27 -33.12
N LYS A 108 1.89 -25.37 -33.73
CA LYS A 108 1.80 -25.31 -35.21
C LYS A 108 3.21 -25.02 -35.74
N GLY A 109 3.86 -26.02 -36.35
CA GLY A 109 5.23 -25.91 -36.86
C GLY A 109 6.21 -26.98 -36.36
N GLY A 110 5.79 -27.91 -35.50
CA GLY A 110 6.64 -29.03 -35.05
C GLY A 110 7.50 -28.65 -33.85
N GLY A 111 6.97 -28.85 -32.66
CA GLY A 111 7.64 -28.62 -31.37
C GLY A 111 6.62 -28.64 -30.25
N VAL A 112 7.02 -28.92 -29.01
CA VAL A 112 6.13 -28.82 -27.84
C VAL A 112 6.17 -27.38 -27.34
N GLN A 113 5.02 -26.73 -27.24
CA GLN A 113 4.91 -25.40 -26.66
C GLN A 113 5.11 -25.46 -25.14
N GLU A 114 6.00 -24.61 -24.62
CA GLU A 114 6.19 -24.40 -23.18
C GLU A 114 4.84 -24.09 -22.50
N THR A 115 4.57 -24.77 -21.39
CA THR A 115 3.38 -24.56 -20.56
C THR A 115 3.48 -23.26 -19.75
N LEU A 116 2.36 -22.74 -19.25
CA LEU A 116 2.38 -21.53 -18.41
C LEU A 116 3.12 -21.75 -17.09
N GLY A 117 3.10 -22.97 -16.53
CA GLY A 117 3.89 -23.32 -15.36
C GLY A 117 5.40 -23.22 -15.63
N GLU A 118 5.86 -23.85 -16.71
CA GLU A 118 7.28 -23.77 -17.14
C GLU A 118 7.69 -22.33 -17.43
N ALA A 119 6.85 -21.56 -18.14
CA ALA A 119 7.10 -20.16 -18.46
C ALA A 119 7.28 -19.31 -17.20
N LEU A 120 6.41 -19.48 -16.20
CA LEU A 120 6.53 -18.77 -14.93
C LEU A 120 7.82 -19.14 -14.20
N GLY A 121 8.12 -20.44 -14.10
CA GLY A 121 9.36 -20.92 -13.47
C GLY A 121 10.62 -20.37 -14.15
N ARG A 122 10.65 -20.38 -15.49
CA ARG A 122 11.73 -19.83 -16.29
C ARG A 122 11.91 -18.32 -16.05
N LEU A 123 10.83 -17.54 -16.12
CA LEU A 123 10.89 -16.08 -15.94
C LEU A 123 11.33 -15.70 -14.52
N VAL A 124 10.87 -16.42 -13.49
CA VAL A 124 11.41 -16.24 -12.13
C VAL A 124 12.90 -16.60 -12.09
N GLY A 125 13.30 -17.66 -12.78
CA GLY A 125 14.72 -18.04 -12.89
C GLY A 125 15.57 -16.99 -13.62
N GLU A 126 15.04 -16.36 -14.65
CA GLU A 126 15.68 -15.26 -15.37
C GLU A 126 15.79 -14.02 -14.49
N GLU A 127 14.72 -13.62 -13.80
CA GLU A 127 14.72 -12.48 -12.88
C GLU A 127 15.74 -12.69 -11.74
N VAL A 128 15.79 -13.88 -11.13
CA VAL A 128 16.79 -14.21 -10.11
C VAL A 128 18.23 -14.10 -10.63
N LYS A 129 18.46 -14.31 -11.92
CA LYS A 129 19.79 -14.21 -12.55
C LYS A 129 20.12 -12.79 -12.99
N SER A 130 19.17 -12.06 -13.57
CA SER A 130 19.38 -10.74 -14.17
C SER A 130 19.27 -9.60 -13.15
N ASN A 131 18.44 -9.76 -12.11
CA ASN A 131 18.29 -8.79 -11.05
C ASN A 131 19.38 -8.98 -9.99
N SER A 132 20.42 -8.16 -10.08
CA SER A 132 21.58 -8.24 -9.18
C SER A 132 21.23 -8.09 -7.69
N GLN A 133 20.20 -7.30 -7.34
CA GLN A 133 19.75 -7.14 -5.97
C GLN A 133 19.13 -8.46 -5.47
N LEU A 134 18.11 -8.97 -6.17
CA LEU A 134 17.43 -10.22 -5.79
C LEU A 134 18.42 -11.40 -5.74
N SER A 135 19.31 -11.49 -6.72
CA SER A 135 20.37 -12.51 -6.77
C SER A 135 21.24 -12.49 -5.51
N ARG A 136 21.77 -11.30 -5.15
CA ARG A 136 22.61 -11.13 -3.96
C ARG A 136 21.82 -11.33 -2.66
N MET A 137 20.54 -10.93 -2.61
CA MET A 137 19.69 -11.20 -1.45
C MET A 137 19.60 -12.71 -1.20
N LEU A 138 19.35 -13.51 -2.24
CA LEU A 138 19.27 -14.96 -2.13
C LEU A 138 20.63 -15.59 -1.78
N ASP A 139 21.72 -15.11 -2.39
CA ASP A 139 23.08 -15.63 -2.14
C ASP A 139 23.61 -15.30 -0.74
N ASN A 140 23.23 -14.13 -0.19
CA ASN A 140 23.59 -13.72 1.17
C ASN A 140 22.54 -14.14 2.22
N ALA A 141 21.58 -14.99 1.84
CA ALA A 141 20.50 -15.46 2.71
C ALA A 141 19.77 -14.31 3.44
N MET A 142 19.57 -13.18 2.75
CA MET A 142 18.85 -12.04 3.29
C MET A 142 17.39 -12.42 3.55
N PRO A 143 16.78 -11.94 4.67
CA PRO A 143 15.39 -12.25 4.98
C PRO A 143 14.45 -11.69 3.92
N LEU A 144 13.69 -12.56 3.25
CA LEU A 144 12.70 -12.18 2.25
C LEU A 144 11.33 -12.79 2.56
N ASN A 145 10.28 -11.98 2.54
CA ASN A 145 8.90 -12.44 2.60
C ASN A 145 8.31 -12.58 1.19
N THR A 146 8.29 -13.80 0.64
CA THR A 146 7.67 -14.00 -0.67
C THR A 146 6.22 -14.48 -0.52
N LEU A 147 5.28 -13.65 -0.97
CA LEU A 147 3.86 -13.94 -1.13
C LEU A 147 3.57 -14.14 -2.62
N ILE A 148 2.89 -15.22 -2.98
CA ILE A 148 2.34 -15.40 -4.32
C ILE A 148 0.83 -15.25 -4.23
N VAL A 149 0.23 -14.44 -5.11
CA VAL A 149 -1.23 -14.29 -5.21
C VAL A 149 -1.66 -14.67 -6.61
N GLY A 150 -2.46 -15.72 -6.76
CA GLY A 150 -2.99 -16.16 -8.05
C GLY A 150 -4.48 -15.91 -8.15
N HIS A 151 -4.94 -15.28 -9.24
CA HIS A 151 -6.37 -15.06 -9.47
C HIS A 151 -6.93 -16.04 -10.51
N SER A 152 -8.09 -16.66 -10.25
CA SER A 152 -8.78 -17.60 -11.16
C SER A 152 -7.79 -18.68 -11.67
N GLN A 153 -7.69 -18.89 -12.99
CA GLN A 153 -6.71 -19.76 -13.66
C GLN A 153 -5.26 -19.54 -13.16
N GLY A 154 -4.92 -18.31 -12.76
CA GLY A 154 -3.59 -17.92 -12.27
C GLY A 154 -3.18 -18.64 -11.00
N GLY A 155 -4.11 -19.07 -10.16
CA GLY A 155 -3.78 -19.90 -8.99
C GLY A 155 -3.28 -21.29 -9.36
N LEU A 156 -3.79 -21.90 -10.45
CA LEU A 156 -3.26 -23.16 -10.98
C LEU A 156 -1.89 -22.95 -11.62
N VAL A 157 -1.73 -21.87 -12.38
CA VAL A 157 -0.44 -21.49 -12.99
C VAL A 157 0.63 -21.23 -11.92
N ALA A 158 0.30 -20.52 -10.85
CA ALA A 158 1.21 -20.27 -9.73
C ALA A 158 1.69 -21.57 -9.09
N ARG A 159 0.76 -22.49 -8.79
CA ARG A 159 1.11 -23.83 -8.26
C ARG A 159 1.97 -24.61 -9.25
N ALA A 160 1.68 -24.53 -10.55
CA ALA A 160 2.44 -25.26 -11.57
C ALA A 160 3.85 -24.69 -11.69
N GLY A 161 3.97 -23.36 -11.71
CA GLY A 161 5.25 -22.66 -11.75
C GLY A 161 6.15 -22.95 -10.54
N LEU A 162 5.60 -23.11 -9.34
CA LEU A 162 6.37 -23.51 -8.16
C LEU A 162 7.19 -24.80 -8.36
N ARG A 163 6.74 -25.72 -9.22
CA ARG A 163 7.51 -26.94 -9.56
C ARG A 163 8.79 -26.63 -10.34
N PHE A 164 8.75 -25.57 -11.15
CA PHE A 164 9.84 -25.16 -12.04
C PHE A 164 10.67 -23.97 -11.52
N MET A 165 10.22 -23.29 -10.45
CA MET A 165 10.95 -22.18 -9.86
C MET A 165 12.28 -22.65 -9.23
N PRO A 166 13.34 -21.81 -9.29
CA PRO A 166 14.63 -22.14 -8.66
C PRO A 166 14.48 -22.44 -7.16
N THR A 167 15.15 -23.49 -6.68
CA THR A 167 15.07 -23.94 -5.27
C THR A 167 15.36 -22.82 -4.27
N LYS A 168 16.36 -21.96 -4.54
CA LYS A 168 16.70 -20.81 -3.68
C LYS A 168 15.54 -19.83 -3.52
N PHE A 169 14.84 -19.51 -4.62
CA PHE A 169 13.68 -18.63 -4.59
C PHE A 169 12.48 -19.33 -3.93
N LYS A 170 12.22 -20.58 -4.32
CA LYS A 170 11.14 -21.41 -3.77
C LYS A 170 11.20 -21.50 -2.24
N ALA A 171 12.40 -21.59 -1.65
CA ALA A 171 12.60 -21.59 -0.19
C ALA A 171 12.17 -20.28 0.52
N GLN A 172 12.06 -19.16 -0.22
CA GLN A 172 11.59 -17.87 0.33
C GLN A 172 10.06 -17.73 0.29
N VAL A 173 9.35 -18.54 -0.50
CA VAL A 173 7.89 -18.53 -0.60
C VAL A 173 7.27 -18.90 0.74
N LYS A 174 6.62 -17.94 1.39
CA LYS A 174 5.97 -18.11 2.69
C LYS A 174 4.50 -18.45 2.56
N ARG A 175 3.85 -17.89 1.55
CA ARG A 175 2.41 -18.05 1.32
C ARG A 175 2.08 -18.09 -0.16
N LEU A 176 1.19 -18.99 -0.54
CA LEU A 176 0.40 -18.88 -1.76
C LEU A 176 -1.04 -18.59 -1.36
N VAL A 177 -1.58 -17.48 -1.84
CA VAL A 177 -2.99 -17.13 -1.73
C VAL A 177 -3.61 -17.22 -3.10
N THR A 178 -4.76 -17.88 -3.25
CA THR A 178 -5.48 -17.84 -4.53
C THR A 178 -6.92 -17.39 -4.39
N TRP A 179 -7.40 -16.71 -5.43
CA TRP A 179 -8.71 -16.07 -5.46
C TRP A 179 -9.56 -16.75 -6.54
N GLY A 180 -10.66 -17.41 -6.17
CA GLY A 180 -11.58 -18.02 -7.14
C GLY A 180 -10.96 -19.07 -8.07
N THR A 181 -9.89 -19.76 -7.65
CA THR A 181 -9.14 -20.67 -8.52
C THR A 181 -9.84 -22.00 -8.75
N PRO A 182 -9.88 -22.54 -9.98
CA PRO A 182 -10.59 -23.77 -10.28
C PRO A 182 -9.86 -25.07 -9.85
N HIS A 183 -9.77 -25.37 -8.55
CA HIS A 183 -8.97 -26.50 -8.04
C HIS A 183 -9.40 -27.89 -8.52
N HIS A 184 -10.68 -28.18 -8.68
CA HIS A 184 -11.16 -29.49 -9.18
C HIS A 184 -11.68 -29.44 -10.61
N GLY A 185 -11.40 -28.34 -11.31
CA GLY A 185 -11.81 -28.11 -12.69
C GLY A 185 -13.25 -27.64 -12.80
N ALA A 186 -13.63 -27.22 -14.01
CA ALA A 186 -14.85 -26.54 -14.36
C ALA A 186 -15.87 -27.44 -15.01
N ALA A 187 -16.93 -27.70 -14.24
CA ALA A 187 -18.11 -28.42 -14.70
C ALA A 187 -18.70 -27.78 -15.97
N LEU A 188 -18.71 -26.44 -16.06
CA LEU A 188 -19.13 -25.72 -17.27
C LEU A 188 -18.28 -26.07 -18.50
N ILE A 189 -16.96 -26.13 -18.34
CA ILE A 189 -16.04 -26.53 -19.42
C ILE A 189 -16.31 -27.99 -19.80
N SER A 190 -16.45 -28.89 -18.83
CA SER A 190 -16.76 -30.30 -19.08
C SER A 190 -18.13 -30.49 -19.76
N MET A 191 -19.16 -29.73 -19.38
CA MET A 191 -20.48 -29.74 -20.03
C MET A 191 -20.41 -29.35 -21.49
N ARG A 192 -19.64 -28.31 -21.81
CA ARG A 192 -19.46 -27.89 -23.20
C ARG A 192 -18.99 -29.06 -24.07
N PHE A 193 -17.99 -29.80 -23.61
CA PHE A 193 -17.49 -30.98 -24.33
C PHE A 193 -18.56 -32.10 -24.40
N ALA A 194 -19.37 -32.28 -23.35
CA ALA A 194 -20.49 -33.22 -23.37
C ALA A 194 -21.57 -32.84 -24.40
N MET A 195 -21.86 -31.55 -24.56
CA MET A 195 -22.79 -31.04 -25.56
C MET A 195 -22.26 -31.13 -26.99
N GLN A 196 -20.95 -30.98 -27.18
CA GLN A 196 -20.29 -31.19 -28.47
C GLN A 196 -20.29 -32.65 -28.91
N ALA A 197 -20.36 -33.59 -27.97
CA ALA A 197 -20.42 -35.02 -28.25
C ALA A 197 -21.76 -35.49 -28.85
N GLY A 198 -22.76 -34.61 -28.95
CA GLY A 198 -23.99 -34.87 -29.70
C GLY A 198 -25.09 -35.59 -28.90
N HIS A 199 -25.17 -35.41 -27.60
CA HIS A 199 -26.26 -35.96 -26.80
C HIS A 199 -27.42 -34.97 -26.64
N ASP A 200 -28.64 -35.50 -26.55
CA ASP A 200 -29.82 -34.68 -26.30
C ASP A 200 -29.91 -34.34 -24.82
N LEU A 201 -30.09 -33.05 -24.53
CA LEU A 201 -30.29 -32.60 -23.17
C LEU A 201 -31.73 -32.86 -22.74
N VAL A 202 -31.92 -33.44 -21.57
CA VAL A 202 -33.20 -33.62 -20.92
C VAL A 202 -33.23 -32.80 -19.64
N ILE A 203 -34.22 -31.92 -19.57
CA ILE A 203 -34.52 -31.10 -18.41
C ILE A 203 -35.99 -31.39 -18.06
N ASP A 204 -36.25 -31.89 -16.86
CA ASP A 204 -37.57 -32.29 -16.34
C ASP A 204 -38.40 -33.13 -17.32
N GLY A 205 -37.79 -34.19 -17.87
CA GLY A 205 -38.47 -35.09 -18.79
C GLY A 205 -38.62 -34.59 -20.23
N TYR A 206 -38.27 -33.33 -20.52
CA TYR A 206 -38.30 -32.79 -21.88
C TYR A 206 -36.97 -32.95 -22.60
N ARG A 207 -37.00 -33.67 -23.72
CA ARG A 207 -35.85 -33.84 -24.63
C ARG A 207 -35.67 -32.61 -25.52
N LEU A 208 -34.50 -32.00 -25.42
CA LEU A 208 -34.03 -30.90 -26.25
C LEU A 208 -32.96 -31.43 -27.22
N PRO A 209 -33.22 -31.43 -28.53
CA PRO A 209 -32.21 -31.78 -29.53
C PRO A 209 -31.20 -30.64 -29.67
N LEU A 210 -30.28 -30.56 -28.70
CA LEU A 210 -29.38 -29.42 -28.50
C LEU A 210 -28.19 -29.37 -29.44
N GLN A 211 -28.01 -30.42 -30.26
CA GLN A 211 -26.96 -30.48 -31.27
C GLN A 211 -26.92 -29.20 -32.15
N ASN A 212 -28.07 -28.54 -32.37
CA ASN A 212 -28.13 -27.37 -33.26
C ASN A 212 -28.38 -26.01 -32.56
N LEU A 213 -28.97 -25.98 -31.35
CA LEU A 213 -29.44 -24.73 -30.71
C LEU A 213 -28.52 -24.23 -29.58
N VAL A 214 -28.00 -25.13 -28.74
CA VAL A 214 -27.17 -24.76 -27.57
C VAL A 214 -25.69 -24.98 -27.84
N GLN A 215 -25.32 -25.83 -28.79
CA GLN A 215 -23.93 -25.88 -29.29
C GLN A 215 -23.45 -24.50 -29.71
N THR A 216 -24.27 -23.74 -30.43
CA THR A 216 -23.95 -22.36 -30.84
C THR A 216 -23.76 -21.47 -29.61
N GLY A 217 -24.75 -21.39 -28.70
CA GLY A 217 -24.66 -20.55 -27.50
C GLY A 217 -23.48 -20.88 -26.58
N VAL A 218 -23.22 -22.16 -26.30
CA VAL A 218 -22.14 -22.62 -25.41
C VAL A 218 -20.77 -22.61 -26.08
N ALA A 219 -20.69 -22.86 -27.40
CA ALA A 219 -19.45 -22.72 -28.16
C ALA A 219 -18.97 -21.27 -28.25
N TRP A 220 -19.88 -20.29 -28.28
CA TRP A 220 -19.52 -18.86 -28.22
C TRP A 220 -19.15 -18.38 -26.81
N MET A 221 -19.58 -19.08 -25.75
CA MET A 221 -19.32 -18.69 -24.37
C MET A 221 -17.91 -19.03 -23.88
N GLN A 222 -17.30 -20.11 -24.40
CA GLN A 222 -15.93 -20.50 -24.03
C GLN A 222 -15.17 -21.10 -25.22
N LEU A 223 -13.92 -20.68 -25.38
CA LEU A 223 -13.03 -21.15 -26.46
C LEU A 223 -12.54 -22.57 -26.23
N ASP A 224 -12.29 -23.35 -27.30
CA ASP A 224 -11.59 -24.64 -27.21
C ASP A 224 -10.09 -24.42 -27.34
N THR A 225 -9.45 -24.12 -26.22
CA THR A 225 -8.02 -23.82 -26.14
C THR A 225 -7.34 -24.80 -25.20
N PRO A 226 -6.03 -25.05 -25.37
CA PRO A 226 -5.32 -25.89 -24.41
C PRO A 226 -5.45 -25.44 -22.95
N GLY A 227 -5.41 -24.13 -22.68
CA GLY A 227 -5.63 -23.59 -21.34
C GLY A 227 -7.01 -23.92 -20.76
N THR A 228 -8.08 -23.86 -21.56
CA THR A 228 -9.44 -24.23 -21.12
C THR A 228 -9.61 -25.74 -20.99
N ARG A 229 -8.98 -26.55 -21.85
CA ARG A 229 -8.94 -28.01 -21.69
C ARG A 229 -8.28 -28.43 -20.38
N ASP A 230 -7.25 -27.72 -19.93
CA ASP A 230 -6.64 -28.02 -18.63
C ASP A 230 -7.64 -27.82 -17.48
N LEU A 231 -8.52 -26.83 -17.59
CA LEU A 231 -9.54 -26.51 -16.60
C LEU A 231 -10.74 -27.46 -16.56
N ARG A 232 -10.80 -28.55 -17.35
CA ARG A 232 -11.88 -29.55 -17.25
C ARG A 232 -11.94 -30.22 -15.87
N LEU A 233 -13.11 -30.73 -15.49
CA LEU A 233 -13.33 -31.38 -14.21
C LEU A 233 -12.34 -32.53 -13.98
N SER A 234 -11.91 -32.66 -12.73
CA SER A 234 -11.17 -33.80 -12.22
C SER A 234 -11.89 -35.13 -12.50
N LEU A 235 -11.19 -36.15 -12.98
CA LEU A 235 -11.77 -37.48 -13.24
C LEU A 235 -12.31 -38.11 -11.95
N ARG A 236 -11.66 -37.88 -10.80
CA ARG A 236 -12.14 -38.31 -9.47
C ARG A 236 -13.47 -37.69 -9.06
N GLN A 237 -13.88 -36.59 -9.70
CA GLN A 237 -15.12 -35.89 -9.39
C GLN A 237 -16.26 -36.21 -10.37
N LYS A 238 -16.06 -37.18 -11.28
CA LYS A 238 -17.04 -37.57 -12.30
C LYS A 238 -18.44 -37.83 -11.73
N ASP A 239 -18.53 -38.48 -10.57
CA ASP A 239 -19.79 -38.92 -9.99
C ASP A 239 -20.61 -37.76 -9.41
N ARG A 240 -20.05 -36.54 -9.35
CA ARG A 240 -20.76 -35.34 -8.92
C ARG A 240 -21.56 -34.68 -10.04
N MET A 241 -21.23 -35.00 -11.29
CA MET A 241 -21.99 -34.53 -12.44
C MET A 241 -23.24 -35.38 -12.64
N ASN A 242 -24.30 -34.73 -13.07
CA ASN A 242 -25.59 -35.32 -13.38
C ASN A 242 -25.70 -35.66 -14.88
N LEU A 243 -24.59 -36.07 -15.51
CA LEU A 243 -24.52 -36.26 -16.96
C LEU A 243 -25.59 -37.20 -17.49
N ARG A 244 -25.88 -38.32 -16.81
CA ARG A 244 -26.89 -39.28 -17.28
C ARG A 244 -28.33 -38.80 -17.14
N ALA A 245 -28.65 -37.98 -16.14
CA ALA A 245 -29.99 -37.41 -16.04
C ALA A 245 -30.18 -36.28 -17.06
N MET A 246 -29.11 -35.53 -17.34
CA MET A 246 -29.11 -34.50 -18.38
C MET A 246 -29.04 -35.10 -19.78
N PHE A 247 -28.35 -36.21 -19.99
CA PHE A 247 -28.18 -36.82 -21.29
C PHE A 247 -28.62 -38.29 -21.19
N PRO A 248 -29.93 -38.61 -21.18
CA PRO A 248 -30.40 -39.98 -20.98
C PRO A 248 -30.02 -40.92 -22.13
N THR A 249 -29.63 -40.37 -23.29
CA THR A 249 -29.08 -41.14 -24.41
C THR A 249 -27.59 -41.45 -24.26
N LEU A 250 -26.93 -40.96 -23.21
CA LEU A 250 -25.55 -41.28 -22.86
C LEU A 250 -25.51 -42.60 -22.09
N ASP A 251 -25.22 -43.69 -22.79
CA ASP A 251 -24.98 -44.99 -22.15
C ASP A 251 -23.56 -45.08 -21.52
N ALA A 252 -23.30 -46.16 -20.79
CA ALA A 252 -22.02 -46.36 -20.10
C ALA A 252 -20.82 -46.49 -21.07
N ALA A 253 -21.02 -47.00 -22.28
CA ALA A 253 -19.96 -47.15 -23.27
C ALA A 253 -19.61 -45.78 -23.89
N ALA A 254 -20.63 -44.98 -24.24
CA ALA A 254 -20.49 -43.62 -24.73
C ALA A 254 -19.87 -42.70 -23.67
N GLU A 255 -20.29 -42.80 -22.41
CA GLU A 255 -19.68 -42.05 -21.31
C GLU A 255 -18.20 -42.41 -21.12
N THR A 256 -17.85 -43.69 -21.22
CA THR A 256 -16.45 -44.15 -21.14
C THR A 256 -15.62 -43.63 -22.32
N ALA A 257 -16.18 -43.63 -23.53
CA ALA A 257 -15.52 -43.10 -24.72
C ALA A 257 -15.30 -41.58 -24.64
N LEU A 258 -16.18 -40.85 -23.95
CA LEU A 258 -16.09 -39.40 -23.76
C LEU A 258 -15.27 -38.99 -22.53
N ALA A 259 -15.06 -39.87 -21.55
CA ALA A 259 -14.35 -39.52 -20.33
C ALA A 259 -12.98 -38.81 -20.57
N PRO A 260 -12.12 -39.22 -21.52
CA PRO A 260 -10.86 -38.53 -21.80
C PRO A 260 -11.02 -37.09 -22.32
N THR A 261 -12.14 -36.77 -22.97
CA THR A 261 -12.44 -35.42 -23.47
C THR A 261 -13.18 -34.58 -22.44
N LEU A 262 -13.97 -35.19 -21.55
CA LEU A 262 -14.75 -34.51 -20.51
C LEU A 262 -13.93 -34.14 -19.27
N TYR A 263 -12.96 -34.98 -18.91
CA TYR A 263 -12.20 -34.85 -17.67
C TYR A 263 -10.73 -34.49 -17.92
N SER A 264 -10.10 -33.88 -16.92
CA SER A 264 -8.67 -33.56 -16.91
C SER A 264 -7.91 -34.55 -16.03
N ALA A 265 -7.16 -35.46 -16.66
CA ALA A 265 -6.27 -36.37 -15.93
C ALA A 265 -5.10 -35.62 -15.27
N ASN A 266 -4.61 -34.56 -15.91
CA ASN A 266 -3.49 -33.77 -15.41
C ASN A 266 -3.88 -32.96 -14.16
N LEU A 267 -5.11 -32.47 -14.07
CA LEU A 267 -5.59 -31.78 -12.86
C LEU A 267 -5.65 -32.73 -11.65
N ASP A 268 -6.04 -33.98 -11.88
CA ASP A 268 -6.08 -35.02 -10.85
C ASP A 268 -4.68 -35.27 -10.30
N GLU A 269 -3.74 -35.56 -11.20
CA GLU A 269 -2.34 -35.78 -10.83
C GLU A 269 -1.75 -34.57 -10.10
N PHE A 270 -2.11 -33.37 -10.56
CA PHE A 270 -1.67 -32.12 -9.97
C PHE A 270 -2.16 -31.93 -8.54
N ASN A 271 -3.36 -32.39 -8.23
CA ASN A 271 -3.96 -32.30 -6.89
C ASN A 271 -3.54 -33.43 -5.95
N THR A 272 -3.17 -34.60 -6.46
CA THR A 272 -2.81 -35.78 -5.64
C THR A 272 -1.34 -35.80 -5.23
N ASN A 273 -0.45 -35.27 -6.07
CA ASN A 273 1.00 -35.30 -5.84
C ASN A 273 1.52 -34.09 -5.04
N ILE A 274 0.64 -33.25 -4.49
CA ILE A 274 1.05 -32.14 -3.62
C ILE A 274 1.64 -32.68 -2.29
N GLY A 275 1.13 -33.81 -1.80
CA GLY A 275 1.56 -34.39 -0.52
C GLY A 275 2.91 -35.12 -0.53
N THR A 276 3.60 -35.24 -1.68
CA THR A 276 4.73 -36.19 -1.82
C THR A 276 6.08 -35.59 -2.23
N ARG A 277 6.40 -34.31 -1.90
CA ARG A 277 7.77 -33.80 -1.53
C ARG A 277 8.24 -32.44 -2.08
N GLU A 278 7.52 -31.71 -2.93
CA GLU A 278 8.08 -30.44 -3.48
C GLU A 278 7.35 -29.15 -3.13
N ILE A 279 6.08 -29.25 -2.75
CA ILE A 279 5.20 -28.14 -2.42
C ILE A 279 4.34 -28.64 -1.25
N ASP A 280 4.89 -28.71 -0.03
CA ASP A 280 4.11 -29.13 1.14
C ASP A 280 2.90 -28.18 1.28
N PRO A 281 1.65 -28.66 1.09
CA PRO A 281 0.46 -27.82 1.10
C PRO A 281 0.04 -27.42 2.52
N GLY A 282 0.92 -27.58 3.52
CA GLY A 282 0.69 -27.21 4.92
C GLY A 282 0.20 -25.77 5.12
N PRO A 283 0.29 -25.20 6.34
CA PRO A 283 -0.41 -23.97 6.71
C PRO A 283 -0.07 -22.74 5.84
N SER A 284 0.90 -22.82 4.92
CA SER A 284 1.30 -21.82 3.94
C SER A 284 0.36 -21.63 2.74
N TYR A 285 -0.72 -22.41 2.59
CA TYR A 285 -1.67 -22.26 1.48
C TYR A 285 -3.00 -21.72 1.97
N SER A 286 -3.50 -20.66 1.32
CA SER A 286 -4.80 -20.07 1.63
C SER A 286 -5.64 -19.85 0.38
N PHE A 287 -6.91 -20.19 0.49
CA PHE A 287 -7.89 -20.05 -0.58
C PHE A 287 -8.95 -19.05 -0.16
N LEU A 288 -9.08 -17.97 -0.92
CA LEU A 288 -10.17 -17.02 -0.76
C LEU A 288 -11.31 -17.41 -1.69
N THR A 289 -12.47 -17.63 -1.09
CA THR A 289 -13.64 -18.21 -1.73
C THR A 289 -14.80 -17.22 -1.64
N GLY A 290 -15.63 -17.13 -2.66
CA GLY A 290 -16.89 -16.37 -2.63
C GLY A 290 -17.91 -17.17 -3.44
N THR A 291 -19.19 -16.97 -3.16
CA THR A 291 -20.30 -17.64 -3.87
C THR A 291 -21.22 -16.58 -4.45
N LYS A 292 -21.94 -16.80 -5.56
CA LYS A 292 -23.00 -15.87 -6.00
C LYS A 292 -24.36 -16.54 -5.84
N GLN A 293 -25.29 -15.90 -5.15
CA GLN A 293 -26.66 -16.42 -4.93
C GLN A 293 -27.63 -16.12 -6.10
N GLY A 294 -27.17 -15.52 -7.20
CA GLY A 294 -27.98 -15.21 -8.38
C GLY A 294 -27.88 -16.27 -9.48
N SER A 295 -29.01 -16.85 -9.88
CA SER A 295 -29.13 -17.69 -11.09
C SER A 295 -30.12 -17.07 -12.05
N ALA A 296 -29.85 -17.08 -13.36
CA ALA A 296 -30.91 -16.85 -14.34
C ALA A 296 -31.89 -18.03 -14.26
N THR A 297 -33.12 -17.79 -13.81
CA THR A 297 -34.10 -18.87 -13.62
C THR A 297 -34.50 -19.42 -14.99
N VAL A 298 -34.02 -20.63 -15.31
CA VAL A 298 -34.70 -21.48 -16.29
C VAL A 298 -35.75 -22.22 -15.48
N GLU A 299 -37.00 -21.77 -15.55
CA GLU A 299 -38.09 -22.40 -14.81
C GLU A 299 -38.36 -23.81 -15.35
N HIS A 300 -38.36 -24.73 -14.41
CA HIS A 300 -38.53 -26.17 -14.54
C HIS A 300 -40.01 -26.52 -14.30
N GLU A 301 -40.93 -25.93 -15.06
CA GLU A 301 -42.36 -26.25 -14.94
C GLU A 301 -42.77 -27.35 -15.92
N ASP A 302 -43.52 -28.31 -15.39
CA ASP A 302 -44.09 -29.46 -16.08
C ASP A 302 -45.30 -28.97 -16.91
N ALA A 303 -45.18 -28.91 -18.24
CA ALA A 303 -46.26 -28.36 -19.09
C ALA A 303 -46.29 -28.95 -20.51
N SER A 304 -47.28 -29.79 -20.77
CA SER A 304 -47.64 -30.30 -22.09
C SER A 304 -48.44 -29.25 -22.90
N GLY A 305 -47.85 -28.63 -23.93
CA GLY A 305 -48.60 -27.76 -24.87
C GLY A 305 -47.74 -26.98 -25.88
N ALA A 306 -48.36 -26.42 -26.93
CA ALA A 306 -47.67 -25.66 -27.99
C ALA A 306 -47.28 -24.22 -27.58
N TRP A 307 -47.99 -23.60 -26.63
CA TRP A 307 -47.67 -22.29 -26.05
C TRP A 307 -46.33 -22.30 -25.28
N TRP A 308 -45.93 -23.49 -24.80
CA TRP A 308 -44.66 -23.76 -24.12
C TRP A 308 -43.44 -23.55 -25.02
N LEU A 309 -43.56 -23.70 -26.34
CA LEU A 309 -42.44 -23.48 -27.26
C LEU A 309 -42.02 -21.99 -27.28
N LEU A 310 -42.99 -21.08 -27.18
CA LEU A 310 -42.77 -19.64 -27.09
C LEU A 310 -42.21 -19.24 -25.72
N PHE A 311 -42.76 -19.82 -24.63
CA PHE A 311 -42.24 -19.61 -23.28
C PHE A 311 -40.78 -20.11 -23.16
N ARG A 312 -40.44 -21.27 -23.73
CA ARG A 312 -39.05 -21.77 -23.80
C ARG A 312 -38.14 -20.90 -24.66
N GLY A 313 -38.62 -20.40 -25.80
CA GLY A 313 -37.88 -19.41 -26.59
C GLY A 313 -37.57 -18.14 -25.78
N GLN A 314 -38.52 -17.69 -24.95
CA GLN A 314 -38.33 -16.55 -24.05
C GLN A 314 -37.38 -16.87 -22.88
N GLN A 315 -37.45 -18.05 -22.27
CA GLN A 315 -36.52 -18.45 -21.19
C GLN A 315 -35.10 -18.67 -21.72
N VAL A 316 -34.95 -19.27 -22.91
CA VAL A 316 -33.65 -19.38 -23.60
C VAL A 316 -33.15 -18.00 -24.04
N ALA A 317 -34.02 -17.09 -24.47
CA ALA A 317 -33.65 -15.71 -24.77
C ALA A 317 -33.24 -14.94 -23.51
N LYS A 318 -33.92 -15.13 -22.38
CA LYS A 318 -33.55 -14.57 -21.07
C LYS A 318 -32.20 -15.11 -20.60
N PHE A 319 -31.99 -16.43 -20.73
CA PHE A 319 -30.70 -17.06 -20.48
C PHE A 319 -29.63 -16.57 -21.45
N ALA A 320 -29.92 -16.37 -22.73
CA ALA A 320 -28.97 -15.84 -23.70
C ALA A 320 -28.62 -14.36 -23.41
N ALA A 321 -29.56 -13.60 -22.85
CA ALA A 321 -29.40 -12.20 -22.47
C ALA A 321 -28.78 -11.99 -21.08
N SER A 322 -28.64 -13.04 -20.25
CA SER A 322 -28.05 -12.91 -18.91
C SER A 322 -26.53 -12.75 -18.93
N SER A 323 -25.95 -12.33 -17.80
CA SER A 323 -24.50 -12.19 -17.65
C SER A 323 -23.77 -13.54 -17.73
N GLY A 324 -22.47 -13.53 -18.05
CA GLY A 324 -21.65 -14.75 -18.11
C GLY A 324 -21.73 -15.57 -16.81
N THR A 325 -21.67 -14.89 -15.67
CA THR A 325 -21.83 -15.49 -14.34
C THR A 325 -23.22 -16.11 -14.14
N GLU A 326 -24.30 -15.39 -14.41
CA GLU A 326 -25.66 -15.96 -14.24
C GLU A 326 -25.87 -17.19 -15.13
N LYS A 327 -25.31 -17.18 -16.34
CA LYS A 327 -25.32 -18.35 -17.23
C LYS A 327 -24.57 -19.52 -16.62
N GLY A 328 -23.36 -19.28 -16.12
CA GLY A 328 -22.58 -20.29 -15.43
C GLY A 328 -23.31 -20.88 -14.22
N ALA A 329 -23.86 -20.03 -13.35
CA ALA A 329 -24.54 -20.45 -12.11
C ALA A 329 -25.75 -21.35 -12.43
N THR A 330 -26.55 -20.95 -13.42
CA THR A 330 -27.68 -21.74 -13.92
C THR A 330 -27.21 -23.07 -14.52
N LEU A 331 -26.16 -23.08 -15.34
CA LEU A 331 -25.62 -24.31 -15.91
C LEU A 331 -25.04 -25.24 -14.83
N ASN A 332 -24.38 -24.70 -13.81
CA ASN A 332 -23.90 -25.47 -12.65
C ASN A 332 -25.04 -26.16 -11.90
N ARG A 333 -26.15 -25.44 -11.67
CA ARG A 333 -27.35 -26.01 -11.03
C ARG A 333 -27.90 -27.20 -11.83
N LEU A 334 -27.86 -27.13 -13.16
CA LEU A 334 -28.31 -28.22 -14.02
C LEU A 334 -27.32 -29.40 -14.00
N LEU A 335 -26.02 -29.11 -14.04
CA LEU A 335 -24.96 -30.10 -14.20
C LEU A 335 -24.61 -30.90 -12.96
N LEU A 336 -24.83 -30.36 -11.78
CA LEU A 336 -24.32 -30.93 -10.55
C LEU A 336 -25.46 -31.55 -9.75
N LYS A 337 -25.17 -32.70 -9.12
CA LYS A 337 -26.11 -33.40 -8.24
C LYS A 337 -26.44 -32.54 -7.01
N GLY A 338 -27.60 -32.79 -6.37
CA GLY A 338 -28.05 -32.05 -5.19
C GLY A 338 -26.99 -31.95 -4.09
N GLY A 339 -26.91 -30.78 -3.43
CA GLY A 339 -25.85 -30.46 -2.46
C GLY A 339 -24.53 -29.95 -3.07
N SER A 340 -24.40 -29.99 -4.39
CA SER A 340 -23.23 -29.54 -5.13
C SER A 340 -23.51 -28.34 -6.05
N GLN A 341 -24.55 -27.53 -5.77
CA GLN A 341 -25.11 -26.50 -6.67
C GLN A 341 -24.90 -25.01 -6.26
N THR A 342 -24.16 -24.71 -5.18
CA THR A 342 -23.96 -23.36 -4.60
C THR A 342 -22.79 -22.49 -5.18
N SER A 343 -22.62 -22.32 -6.51
CA SER A 343 -21.57 -21.47 -7.15
C SER A 343 -22.12 -20.62 -8.27
N ASP A 344 -21.44 -19.49 -8.43
CA ASP A 344 -21.57 -18.50 -9.49
C ASP A 344 -21.32 -19.02 -10.92
N GLY A 345 -20.76 -20.22 -11.12
CA GLY A 345 -20.55 -20.78 -12.45
C GLY A 345 -19.39 -20.24 -13.27
N ALA A 346 -18.78 -19.14 -12.84
CA ALA A 346 -17.59 -18.60 -13.46
C ALA A 346 -16.34 -19.33 -12.90
N ALA A 347 -16.36 -19.65 -11.61
CA ALA A 347 -15.48 -20.66 -11.02
C ALA A 347 -16.33 -21.83 -10.44
N PRO A 348 -16.19 -23.06 -10.95
CA PRO A 348 -16.99 -24.24 -10.59
C PRO A 348 -17.08 -24.54 -9.07
N LEU A 349 -18.23 -25.05 -8.66
CA LEU A 349 -18.66 -25.24 -7.27
C LEU A 349 -17.72 -25.91 -6.26
N PHE A 350 -16.86 -26.80 -6.70
CA PHE A 350 -15.90 -27.46 -5.80
C PHE A 350 -14.54 -26.82 -5.77
N SER A 351 -14.36 -25.84 -6.64
CA SER A 351 -13.10 -25.20 -6.89
C SER A 351 -12.89 -24.02 -5.97
N GLN A 352 -13.96 -23.44 -5.45
CA GLN A 352 -13.87 -22.36 -4.50
C GLN A 352 -13.53 -22.90 -3.10
N GLN A 353 -14.15 -23.99 -2.62
CA GLN A 353 -14.00 -24.42 -1.21
C GLN A 353 -12.73 -25.23 -0.87
N ALA A 354 -11.80 -25.44 -1.82
CA ALA A 354 -10.61 -26.29 -1.64
C ALA A 354 -10.88 -27.72 -1.11
N ALA A 355 -12.14 -28.16 -1.10
CA ALA A 355 -12.58 -29.40 -0.48
C ALA A 355 -11.91 -30.60 -1.15
N GLY A 356 -11.13 -31.40 -0.41
CA GLY A 356 -10.36 -32.52 -0.96
C GLY A 356 -8.93 -32.18 -1.38
N LEU A 357 -8.46 -30.95 -1.16
CA LEU A 357 -7.04 -30.63 -1.07
C LEU A 357 -6.59 -30.84 0.38
N TYR A 358 -5.48 -31.54 0.62
CA TYR A 358 -4.95 -31.77 1.97
C TYR A 358 -4.24 -30.52 2.50
N GLY A 359 -4.53 -30.09 3.73
CA GLY A 359 -3.79 -29.03 4.43
C GLY A 359 -4.11 -27.55 4.16
N PRO A 360 -5.08 -27.11 3.34
CA PRO A 360 -5.25 -25.68 3.09
C PRO A 360 -6.20 -24.97 4.06
N GLU A 361 -5.98 -23.67 4.22
CA GLU A 361 -6.92 -22.77 4.87
C GLU A 361 -7.90 -22.19 3.83
N ALA A 362 -9.19 -22.53 3.91
CA ALA A 362 -10.24 -21.91 3.10
C ALA A 362 -10.91 -20.76 3.88
N ILE A 363 -11.07 -19.61 3.24
CA ILE A 363 -11.71 -18.42 3.81
C ILE A 363 -12.86 -18.02 2.92
N ASP A 364 -14.07 -18.16 3.44
CA ASP A 364 -15.30 -17.74 2.76
C ASP A 364 -15.56 -16.24 2.92
N LEU A 365 -15.78 -15.57 1.79
CA LEU A 365 -16.11 -14.16 1.67
C LEU A 365 -17.62 -13.92 1.50
N GLY A 366 -18.44 -14.98 1.45
CA GLY A 366 -19.89 -14.91 1.38
C GLY A 366 -20.44 -14.78 -0.05
N ASP A 367 -21.58 -14.07 -0.19
CA ASP A 367 -22.23 -13.83 -1.48
C ASP A 367 -21.47 -12.79 -2.31
N VAL A 368 -20.41 -13.22 -2.97
CA VAL A 368 -19.61 -12.41 -3.89
C VAL A 368 -19.07 -13.24 -5.07
N ASP A 369 -19.25 -12.70 -6.27
CA ASP A 369 -18.72 -13.23 -7.53
C ASP A 369 -17.23 -12.90 -7.70
N HIS A 370 -16.41 -13.87 -8.13
CA HIS A 370 -14.97 -13.65 -8.23
C HIS A 370 -14.62 -12.55 -9.27
N GLU A 371 -15.36 -12.41 -10.37
CA GLU A 371 -15.19 -11.32 -11.34
C GLU A 371 -15.56 -9.94 -10.77
N GLU A 372 -16.55 -9.86 -9.88
CA GLU A 372 -17.01 -8.61 -9.27
C GLU A 372 -15.93 -7.96 -8.39
N PHE A 373 -15.05 -8.75 -7.78
CA PHE A 373 -13.95 -8.26 -6.93
C PHE A 373 -12.71 -7.78 -7.72
N TYR A 374 -12.37 -8.45 -8.82
CA TYR A 374 -10.97 -8.52 -9.29
C TYR A 374 -10.79 -8.05 -10.73
N GLY A 375 -11.55 -7.04 -11.18
CA GLY A 375 -11.40 -6.51 -12.54
C GLY A 375 -12.70 -6.34 -13.33
N SER A 376 -13.86 -6.50 -12.69
CA SER A 376 -15.15 -6.20 -13.29
C SER A 376 -15.13 -4.94 -14.14
N GLU A 377 -15.73 -5.04 -15.33
CA GLU A 377 -15.93 -3.92 -16.24
C GLU A 377 -16.58 -2.75 -15.48
N PRO A 378 -16.33 -1.48 -15.85
CA PRO A 378 -16.79 -0.30 -15.11
C PRO A 378 -18.24 -0.35 -14.63
N ALA A 379 -19.14 -0.96 -15.41
CA ALA A 379 -20.56 -1.08 -15.10
C ALA A 379 -20.87 -1.94 -13.86
N GLN A 380 -19.97 -2.84 -13.46
CA GLN A 380 -20.12 -3.78 -12.33
C GLN A 380 -19.35 -3.34 -11.07
N ARG A 381 -18.54 -2.26 -11.16
CA ARG A 381 -17.82 -1.66 -10.03
C ARG A 381 -18.71 -0.68 -9.26
N ASN A 382 -19.47 -1.19 -8.29
CA ASN A 382 -20.25 -0.38 -7.35
C ASN A 382 -19.59 -0.35 -5.96
N ALA A 383 -20.11 0.47 -5.05
CA ALA A 383 -19.53 0.62 -3.72
C ALA A 383 -19.43 -0.70 -2.94
N ALA A 384 -20.41 -1.60 -3.10
CA ALA A 384 -20.43 -2.90 -2.43
C ALA A 384 -19.37 -3.85 -3.01
N SER A 385 -19.23 -3.94 -4.33
CA SER A 385 -18.22 -4.79 -4.97
C SER A 385 -16.79 -4.29 -4.67
N LEU A 386 -16.58 -2.97 -4.64
CA LEU A 386 -15.29 -2.38 -4.24
C LEU A 386 -14.94 -2.66 -2.78
N ALA A 387 -15.90 -2.61 -1.85
CA ALA A 387 -15.67 -2.92 -0.44
C ALA A 387 -15.25 -4.39 -0.26
N LYS A 388 -15.94 -5.31 -0.95
CA LYS A 388 -15.61 -6.74 -0.95
C LYS A 388 -14.22 -6.99 -1.55
N GLY A 389 -13.86 -6.32 -2.64
CA GLY A 389 -12.53 -6.43 -3.25
C GLY A 389 -11.38 -5.93 -2.36
N ARG A 390 -11.62 -4.84 -1.61
CA ARG A 390 -10.68 -4.39 -0.56
C ARG A 390 -10.54 -5.42 0.55
N LEU A 391 -11.63 -6.05 0.98
CA LEU A 391 -11.59 -7.11 1.99
C LEU A 391 -10.75 -8.31 1.52
N ALA A 392 -10.92 -8.74 0.26
CA ALA A 392 -10.11 -9.83 -0.30
C ALA A 392 -8.62 -9.47 -0.38
N ALA A 393 -8.30 -8.26 -0.83
CA ALA A 393 -6.93 -7.74 -0.82
C ALA A 393 -6.34 -7.73 0.60
N ASP A 394 -7.06 -7.15 1.56
CA ASP A 394 -6.65 -7.06 2.96
C ASP A 394 -6.38 -8.45 3.56
N ARG A 395 -7.31 -9.39 3.39
CA ARG A 395 -7.15 -10.79 3.82
C ARG A 395 -5.92 -11.43 3.19
N SER A 396 -5.64 -11.17 1.91
CA SER A 396 -4.48 -11.73 1.21
C SER A 396 -3.16 -11.21 1.79
N LEU A 397 -3.07 -9.90 2.02
CA LEU A 397 -1.89 -9.25 2.58
C LEU A 397 -1.64 -9.72 4.02
N ASN A 398 -2.70 -9.85 4.82
CA ASN A 398 -2.64 -10.36 6.19
C ASN A 398 -2.24 -11.84 6.23
N LYS A 399 -2.69 -12.67 5.28
CA LYS A 399 -2.22 -14.07 5.16
C LYS A 399 -0.78 -14.17 4.71
N GLY A 400 -0.31 -13.22 3.88
CA GLY A 400 1.11 -13.02 3.61
C GLY A 400 1.90 -12.45 4.78
N ARG A 401 1.22 -12.05 5.87
CA ARG A 401 1.80 -11.35 7.04
C ARG A 401 2.53 -10.08 6.66
N LEU A 402 2.04 -9.33 5.67
CA LEU A 402 2.65 -8.06 5.28
C LEU A 402 2.40 -6.95 6.31
N ASP A 403 1.34 -7.08 7.10
CA ASP A 403 0.98 -6.22 8.25
C ASP A 403 1.81 -6.50 9.51
N ALA A 404 2.49 -7.64 9.56
CA ALA A 404 3.23 -8.07 10.74
C ALA A 404 4.50 -7.21 10.96
N ALA A 405 4.84 -6.99 12.23
CA ALA A 405 5.99 -6.16 12.61
C ALA A 405 7.33 -6.67 12.05
N ASP A 406 7.47 -7.98 11.84
CA ASP A 406 8.63 -8.58 11.21
C ASP A 406 8.73 -8.28 9.71
N SER A 407 7.64 -7.93 9.03
CA SER A 407 7.62 -7.54 7.61
C SER A 407 7.87 -6.05 7.38
N ALA A 408 8.11 -5.25 8.42
CA ALA A 408 8.39 -3.82 8.30
C ALA A 408 9.72 -3.52 7.57
N CYS A 409 9.79 -2.35 6.94
CA CYS A 409 10.97 -1.91 6.19
C CYS A 409 12.23 -1.87 7.07
N PRO A 410 13.40 -2.29 6.54
CA PRO A 410 14.69 -2.04 7.17
C PRO A 410 14.89 -0.54 7.42
N SER A 411 15.43 -0.20 8.58
CA SER A 411 15.57 1.18 9.03
C SER A 411 16.80 1.38 9.92
N ILE A 412 17.15 2.64 10.14
CA ILE A 412 18.17 3.04 11.11
C ILE A 412 17.46 3.58 12.35
N ASP A 413 17.60 2.88 13.47
CA ASP A 413 17.09 3.27 14.77
C ASP A 413 18.16 4.04 15.57
N ALA A 414 17.72 4.88 16.50
CA ALA A 414 18.56 5.58 17.48
C ALA A 414 19.74 6.33 16.86
N LEU A 415 19.57 6.83 15.64
CA LEU A 415 20.60 7.57 14.92
C LEU A 415 20.83 8.90 15.63
N LYS A 416 22.07 9.16 16.03
CA LYS A 416 22.47 10.35 16.79
C LYS A 416 23.85 10.85 16.39
N LEU A 417 24.03 12.16 16.50
CA LEU A 417 25.29 12.85 16.43
C LEU A 417 25.52 13.53 17.77
N SER A 418 26.54 13.11 18.50
CA SER A 418 26.85 13.62 19.84
C SER A 418 28.28 14.12 19.92
N ALA A 419 28.49 15.26 20.57
CA ALA A 419 29.83 15.71 20.95
C ALA A 419 30.35 14.87 22.12
N THR A 420 31.53 14.30 21.98
CA THR A 420 32.22 13.55 23.04
C THR A 420 33.43 14.37 23.48
N GLY A 421 33.20 15.38 24.33
CA GLY A 421 34.22 16.39 24.67
C GLY A 421 34.16 17.63 23.77
N SER A 422 35.19 18.48 23.84
CA SER A 422 35.27 19.74 23.07
C SER A 422 35.50 19.55 21.58
N ASP A 423 36.27 18.51 21.21
CA ASP A 423 36.86 18.42 19.88
C ASP A 423 36.50 17.16 19.10
N GLN A 424 35.68 16.26 19.67
CA GLN A 424 35.23 15.05 18.96
C GLN A 424 33.73 15.01 18.75
N LEU A 425 33.34 14.58 17.56
CA LEU A 425 31.98 14.25 17.20
C LEU A 425 31.87 12.74 16.98
N THR A 426 30.83 12.14 17.55
CA THR A 426 30.50 10.73 17.40
C THR A 426 29.14 10.59 16.71
N VAL A 427 29.12 9.91 15.57
CA VAL A 427 27.90 9.47 14.89
C VAL A 427 27.65 8.03 15.28
N SER A 428 26.44 7.70 15.73
CA SER A 428 26.07 6.33 16.04
C SER A 428 24.62 6.05 15.73
N GLY A 429 24.28 4.77 15.58
CA GLY A 429 22.93 4.31 15.33
C GLY A 429 22.86 2.79 15.30
N ARG A 430 21.71 2.26 14.91
CA ARG A 430 21.51 0.82 14.76
C ARG A 430 20.73 0.48 13.50
N ALA A 431 21.35 -0.28 12.62
CA ALA A 431 20.67 -0.90 11.48
C ALA A 431 19.73 -2.00 11.97
N ARG A 432 18.43 -1.86 11.71
CA ARG A 432 17.40 -2.82 12.14
C ARG A 432 16.76 -3.53 10.96
N PHE A 433 16.72 -4.85 11.08
CA PHE A 433 16.00 -5.76 10.17
C PHE A 433 14.89 -6.46 10.95
N PRO A 434 13.62 -6.04 10.80
CA PRO A 434 12.55 -6.53 11.64
C PRO A 434 12.35 -8.05 11.60
N ARG A 435 12.58 -8.73 10.46
CA ARG A 435 12.58 -10.20 10.36
C ARG A 435 13.64 -10.91 11.19
N LEU A 436 14.73 -10.24 11.53
CA LEU A 436 15.81 -10.78 12.36
C LEU A 436 15.67 -10.36 13.83
N ALA A 437 14.61 -9.66 14.22
CA ALA A 437 14.41 -9.19 15.59
C ALA A 437 14.46 -10.32 16.64
N TRP A 438 14.09 -11.55 16.24
CA TRP A 438 14.07 -12.75 17.08
C TRP A 438 15.37 -13.58 17.04
N THR A 439 16.34 -13.19 16.21
CA THR A 439 17.72 -13.72 16.22
C THR A 439 18.72 -12.57 16.32
N PRO A 440 18.81 -11.91 17.50
CA PRO A 440 19.80 -10.87 17.76
C PRO A 440 21.21 -11.41 17.47
N GLY A 441 21.96 -10.72 16.61
CA GLY A 441 23.29 -11.14 16.15
C GLY A 441 23.45 -11.36 14.63
N ARG A 442 22.38 -11.16 13.83
CA ARG A 442 22.46 -11.30 12.36
C ARG A 442 22.35 -10.01 11.56
N SER A 443 21.88 -8.90 12.14
CA SER A 443 21.71 -7.65 11.41
C SER A 443 23.04 -7.10 10.88
N GLY A 444 24.11 -7.17 11.68
CA GLY A 444 25.47 -6.79 11.25
C GLY A 444 25.99 -7.65 10.10
N ALA A 445 25.60 -8.92 10.05
CA ALA A 445 26.01 -9.84 8.98
C ALA A 445 25.43 -9.46 7.60
N LEU A 446 24.39 -8.61 7.56
CA LEU A 446 23.79 -8.10 6.32
C LEU A 446 24.40 -6.78 5.85
N ILE A 447 25.14 -6.09 6.72
CA ILE A 447 25.80 -4.83 6.41
C ILE A 447 27.04 -5.13 5.57
N GLN A 448 27.19 -4.42 4.45
CA GLN A 448 28.42 -4.40 3.69
C GLN A 448 29.34 -3.30 4.22
N ARG A 449 28.80 -2.09 4.40
CA ARG A 449 29.52 -0.95 5.00
C ARG A 449 28.56 0.11 5.54
N VAL A 450 29.08 1.00 6.38
CA VAL A 450 28.40 2.21 6.84
C VAL A 450 29.27 3.41 6.48
N GLU A 451 28.66 4.47 5.96
CA GLU A 451 29.35 5.71 5.61
C GLU A 451 28.51 6.94 6.00
N ALA A 452 29.19 8.06 6.27
CA ALA A 452 28.55 9.34 6.52
C ALA A 452 28.81 10.29 5.35
N ARG A 453 27.82 11.11 5.01
CA ARG A 453 27.83 12.03 3.88
C ARG A 453 27.37 13.42 4.30
N VAL A 454 27.88 14.44 3.62
CA VAL A 454 27.56 15.84 3.91
C VAL A 454 26.17 16.19 3.38
N GLY A 455 25.28 16.63 4.27
CA GLY A 455 23.97 17.22 3.94
C GLY A 455 22.90 16.23 3.49
N SER A 456 23.24 15.31 2.58
CA SER A 456 22.32 14.35 1.97
C SER A 456 23.03 13.04 1.61
N VAL A 457 22.25 12.02 1.25
CA VAL A 457 22.76 10.72 0.77
C VAL A 457 23.50 10.80 -0.57
N GLU A 458 23.30 11.87 -1.33
CA GLU A 458 24.01 12.14 -2.58
C GLU A 458 25.28 12.97 -2.36
N GLY A 459 25.45 13.53 -1.16
CA GLY A 459 26.62 14.32 -0.79
C GLY A 459 27.91 13.51 -0.75
N SER A 460 29.03 14.22 -0.70
CA SER A 460 30.36 13.63 -0.57
C SER A 460 30.50 12.87 0.75
N VAL A 461 31.21 11.74 0.69
CA VAL A 461 31.57 10.95 1.89
C VAL A 461 32.46 11.80 2.81
N ILE A 462 32.24 11.71 4.12
CA ILE A 462 33.04 12.37 5.15
C ILE A 462 34.19 11.42 5.52
N PRO A 463 35.42 11.66 5.04
CA PRO A 463 36.51 10.68 5.15
C PRO A 463 37.01 10.47 6.60
N GLY A 464 36.78 11.43 7.49
CA GLY A 464 37.18 11.33 8.90
C GLY A 464 36.36 10.32 9.71
N LEU A 465 35.19 9.89 9.23
CA LEU A 465 34.29 9.00 9.97
C LEU A 465 34.43 7.56 9.48
N SER A 466 35.28 6.78 10.16
CA SER A 466 35.41 5.34 9.94
C SER A 466 34.47 4.56 10.88
N PHE A 467 33.48 3.88 10.31
CA PHE A 467 32.46 3.17 11.09
C PHE A 467 32.89 1.76 11.46
N GLN A 468 32.71 1.44 12.74
CA GLN A 468 32.67 0.07 13.23
C GLN A 468 31.22 -0.33 13.46
N TYR A 469 30.89 -1.61 13.24
CA TYR A 469 29.57 -2.14 13.54
C TYR A 469 29.64 -3.56 14.11
N ASP A 470 28.71 -3.89 15.00
CA ASP A 470 28.65 -5.18 15.67
C ASP A 470 27.66 -6.15 14.99
N ALA A 471 27.57 -7.37 15.50
CA ALA A 471 26.64 -8.39 15.02
C ALA A 471 25.16 -7.97 15.12
N ASN A 472 24.83 -7.06 16.04
CA ASN A 472 23.48 -6.54 16.26
C ASN A 472 23.11 -5.37 15.33
N GLY A 473 24.03 -4.99 14.45
CA GLY A 473 23.88 -3.86 13.53
C GLY A 473 24.06 -2.50 14.20
N GLN A 474 24.52 -2.45 15.45
CA GLN A 474 24.89 -1.21 16.10
C GLN A 474 26.18 -0.70 15.48
N PHE A 475 26.21 0.57 15.10
CA PHE A 475 27.36 1.19 14.45
C PHE A 475 27.73 2.52 15.11
N SER A 476 29.02 2.85 15.04
CA SER A 476 29.54 4.14 15.48
C SER A 476 30.81 4.52 14.74
N ALA A 477 31.00 5.82 14.53
CA ALA A 477 32.24 6.44 14.07
C ALA A 477 32.49 7.72 14.87
N SER A 478 33.75 8.01 15.16
CA SER A 478 34.16 9.25 15.81
C SER A 478 35.24 9.93 14.97
N ALA A 479 35.18 11.26 14.90
CA ALA A 479 36.15 12.09 14.20
C ALA A 479 36.32 13.41 14.95
N ASP A 480 37.40 14.12 14.66
CA ASP A 480 37.57 15.50 15.13
C ASP A 480 36.44 16.38 14.58
N SER A 481 35.93 17.30 15.38
CA SER A 481 34.81 18.17 15.04
C SER A 481 35.09 19.03 13.81
N SER A 482 36.35 19.40 13.59
CA SER A 482 36.83 20.11 12.41
C SER A 482 36.80 19.28 11.12
N ALA A 483 36.82 17.95 11.23
CA ALA A 483 36.77 17.03 10.10
C ALA A 483 35.33 16.73 9.63
N VAL A 484 34.32 17.13 10.40
CA VAL A 484 32.90 16.96 10.07
C VAL A 484 32.35 18.34 9.67
N PRO A 485 31.98 18.55 8.39
CA PRO A 485 31.43 19.82 7.96
C PRO A 485 30.17 20.23 8.76
N PRO A 486 29.99 21.52 9.06
CA PRO A 486 28.82 21.99 9.79
C PRO A 486 27.54 21.70 9.00
N GLY A 487 26.50 21.26 9.70
CA GLY A 487 25.16 21.02 9.13
C GLY A 487 24.66 19.59 9.32
N ASN A 488 23.78 19.15 8.42
CA ASN A 488 23.21 17.81 8.49
C ASN A 488 24.23 16.77 8.06
N VAL A 489 24.29 15.64 8.77
CA VAL A 489 25.05 14.45 8.37
C VAL A 489 24.06 13.38 7.95
N ALA A 490 24.18 12.91 6.71
CA ALA A 490 23.43 11.76 6.24
C ALA A 490 24.24 10.49 6.53
N VAL A 491 23.63 9.51 7.17
CA VAL A 491 24.24 8.19 7.39
C VAL A 491 23.62 7.20 6.42
N LEU A 492 24.49 6.47 5.72
CA LEU A 492 24.13 5.46 4.74
C LEU A 492 24.66 4.10 5.21
N VAL A 493 23.76 3.15 5.42
CA VAL A 493 24.11 1.75 5.67
C VAL A 493 23.89 0.99 4.37
N VAL A 494 24.97 0.58 3.73
CA VAL A 494 24.95 -0.21 2.49
C VAL A 494 24.92 -1.68 2.82
N LEU A 495 23.96 -2.40 2.25
CA LEU A 495 23.72 -3.82 2.50
C LEU A 495 24.41 -4.70 1.47
N LYS A 496 24.54 -6.00 1.78
CA LYS A 496 25.20 -6.98 0.90
C LYS A 496 24.46 -7.22 -0.42
N ASP A 497 23.18 -6.89 -0.51
CA ASP A 497 22.45 -6.85 -1.79
C ASP A 497 22.72 -5.58 -2.61
N GLY A 498 23.40 -4.60 -2.04
CA GLY A 498 23.68 -3.29 -2.64
C GLY A 498 22.62 -2.22 -2.33
N SER A 499 21.52 -2.60 -1.67
CA SER A 499 20.51 -1.65 -1.21
C SER A 499 21.00 -0.84 -0.02
N GLN A 500 20.29 0.24 0.30
CA GLN A 500 20.77 1.27 1.21
C GLN A 500 19.69 1.69 2.20
N MET A 501 20.01 1.65 3.49
CA MET A 501 19.22 2.35 4.51
C MET A 501 19.84 3.73 4.74
N GLN A 502 18.99 4.73 4.93
CA GLN A 502 19.42 6.11 5.11
C GLN A 502 18.78 6.73 6.34
N GLY A 503 19.51 7.62 7.00
CA GLY A 503 19.01 8.47 8.05
C GLY A 503 19.77 9.79 8.08
N LEU A 504 19.09 10.85 8.51
CA LEU A 504 19.67 12.18 8.62
C LEU A 504 19.77 12.55 10.09
N VAL A 505 20.94 13.04 10.51
CA VAL A 505 21.12 13.66 11.82
C VAL A 505 21.49 15.11 11.63
N GLN A 506 20.82 15.96 12.41
CA GLN A 506 21.27 17.32 12.59
C GLN A 506 22.37 17.33 13.65
N GLN A 507 23.44 18.06 13.37
CA GLN A 507 24.31 18.52 14.43
C GLN A 507 23.46 19.39 15.34
N GLU A 508 23.30 18.99 16.61
CA GLU A 508 22.58 19.82 17.58
C GLU A 508 23.29 21.17 17.67
N THR A 509 22.78 22.15 16.93
CA THR A 509 23.04 23.55 17.24
C THR A 509 22.30 23.81 18.54
N SER A 510 23.07 24.07 19.60
CA SER A 510 22.58 24.42 20.94
C SER A 510 21.24 25.16 20.89
N GLY A 511 20.18 24.49 21.34
CA GLY A 511 18.81 25.01 21.27
C GLY A 511 18.61 26.28 22.10
N TYR A 512 17.80 27.20 21.56
CA TYR A 512 17.41 28.44 22.22
C TYR A 512 16.37 28.14 23.32
N THR A 513 16.47 28.82 24.48
CA THR A 513 15.45 28.76 25.55
C THR A 513 14.86 30.15 25.75
N GLY A 514 13.61 30.37 25.32
CA GLY A 514 12.93 31.66 25.49
C GLY A 514 12.18 31.74 26.81
N VAL A 515 12.18 32.91 27.48
CA VAL A 515 11.31 33.17 28.65
C VAL A 515 10.30 34.23 28.26
N VAL A 516 9.08 33.81 27.91
CA VAL A 516 8.01 34.72 27.48
C VAL A 516 7.36 35.42 28.69
N ARG A 517 7.22 36.75 28.65
CA ARG A 517 6.47 37.55 29.63
C ARG A 517 5.31 38.28 28.94
N LEU A 518 4.08 37.81 29.13
CA LEU A 518 2.88 38.50 28.68
C LEU A 518 2.36 39.47 29.77
N PHE A 519 1.84 40.63 29.37
CA PHE A 519 1.35 41.66 30.30
C PHE A 519 -0.09 41.40 30.83
N GLU A 520 -0.69 40.27 30.47
CA GLU A 520 -1.98 39.76 30.96
C GLU A 520 -1.87 38.27 31.33
N PRO A 521 -2.74 37.72 32.22
CA PRO A 521 -2.68 36.30 32.58
C PRO A 521 -2.95 35.41 31.37
N ALA A 522 -1.91 34.76 30.88
CA ALA A 522 -1.93 33.89 29.72
C ALA A 522 -1.08 32.64 29.99
N THR A 523 -1.46 31.51 29.37
CA THR A 523 -0.67 30.27 29.44
C THR A 523 0.14 30.14 28.17
N VAL A 524 1.47 30.04 28.29
CA VAL A 524 2.38 29.92 27.16
C VAL A 524 2.92 28.49 27.09
N PHE A 525 2.87 27.90 25.89
CA PHE A 525 3.47 26.60 25.60
C PHE A 525 4.56 26.76 24.54
N GLU A 526 5.73 26.18 24.78
CA GLU A 526 6.87 26.17 23.85
C GLU A 526 6.97 24.78 23.21
N ASN A 527 7.02 24.72 21.87
CA ASN A 527 7.32 23.49 21.15
C ASN A 527 8.82 23.43 20.78
N ARG A 528 9.38 22.22 20.72
CA ARG A 528 10.79 21.94 20.38
C ARG A 528 11.26 22.48 19.03
N ASP A 529 10.32 22.89 18.16
CA ASP A 529 10.60 23.45 16.84
C ASP A 529 10.65 25.00 16.83
N GLY A 530 10.66 25.65 18.00
CA GLY A 530 10.67 27.12 18.12
C GLY A 530 9.31 27.79 17.92
N ARG A 531 8.21 27.01 17.98
CA ARG A 531 6.83 27.53 17.92
C ARG A 531 6.33 27.91 19.32
N LEU A 532 5.67 29.05 19.44
CA LEU A 532 5.09 29.53 20.69
C LEU A 532 3.56 29.58 20.60
N ARG A 533 2.88 28.92 21.53
CA ARG A 533 1.42 29.00 21.68
C ARG A 533 1.09 29.83 22.91
N ALA A 534 0.20 30.81 22.80
CA ALA A 534 -0.20 31.68 23.90
C ALA A 534 -1.72 31.71 24.06
N GLU A 535 -2.25 30.99 25.04
CA GLU A 535 -3.69 30.96 25.30
C GLU A 535 -4.13 32.12 26.21
N LEU A 536 -5.09 32.90 25.73
CA LEU A 536 -5.60 34.13 26.35
C LEU A 536 -7.11 33.99 26.65
N SER A 537 -7.48 33.66 27.88
CA SER A 537 -8.90 33.59 28.26
C SER A 537 -9.35 34.92 28.86
N HIS A 538 -10.34 35.59 28.25
CA HIS A 538 -10.85 36.88 28.73
C HIS A 538 -12.38 36.85 28.88
N ILE A 539 -12.91 37.28 30.02
CA ILE A 539 -14.35 37.42 30.24
C ILE A 539 -14.75 38.85 29.87
N ASN A 540 -15.66 39.02 28.91
CA ASN A 540 -16.16 40.32 28.46
C ASN A 540 -16.97 41.03 29.58
N TYR A 541 -16.89 42.37 29.62
CA TYR A 541 -17.71 43.31 30.41
C TYR A 541 -19.24 43.09 30.34
N GLU A 542 -19.77 42.38 29.33
CA GLU A 542 -21.20 42.07 29.18
C GLU A 542 -21.62 40.71 29.78
N GLY A 543 -20.74 40.03 30.54
CA GLY A 543 -21.09 38.82 31.29
C GLY A 543 -21.11 37.51 30.48
N ALA A 544 -20.88 37.56 29.17
CA ALA A 544 -20.67 36.36 28.34
C ALA A 544 -19.22 35.85 28.47
N ALA A 545 -19.08 34.54 28.66
CA ALA A 545 -17.76 33.89 28.68
C ALA A 545 -17.21 33.80 27.25
N LEU A 546 -16.33 34.75 26.89
CA LEU A 546 -15.54 34.65 25.67
C LEU A 546 -14.33 33.75 25.94
N LYS A 547 -14.21 32.65 25.22
CA LYS A 547 -12.97 31.88 25.21
C LYS A 547 -12.22 32.21 23.92
N CYS A 548 -11.09 32.86 24.08
CA CYS A 548 -10.18 33.17 22.99
C CYS A 548 -8.93 32.28 23.12
N ALA A 549 -8.43 31.78 22.00
CA ALA A 549 -7.13 31.12 21.94
C ALA A 549 -6.35 31.76 20.79
N VAL A 550 -5.13 32.20 21.08
CA VAL A 550 -4.24 32.80 20.10
C VAL A 550 -3.03 31.88 19.93
N THR A 551 -2.67 31.58 18.70
CA THR A 551 -1.44 30.84 18.39
C THR A 551 -0.55 31.73 17.56
N LEU A 552 0.70 31.89 17.98
CA LEU A 552 1.70 32.70 17.29
C LEU A 552 2.81 31.79 16.76
N ASP A 553 2.68 31.37 15.51
CA ASP A 553 3.72 30.60 14.84
C ASP A 553 4.69 31.58 14.16
N TRP A 554 5.93 31.65 14.62
CA TRP A 554 6.98 32.39 13.92
C TRP A 554 8.15 31.48 13.57
N ALA A 555 8.88 31.82 12.51
CA ALA A 555 10.16 31.22 12.18
C ALA A 555 11.27 32.24 12.43
N LEU A 556 12.25 31.88 13.26
CA LEU A 556 13.44 32.71 13.45
C LEU A 556 14.26 32.74 12.15
N PRO A 557 14.65 33.93 11.64
CA PRO A 557 15.54 34.01 10.49
C PRO A 557 16.91 33.39 10.80
N THR A 558 17.42 32.54 9.91
CA THR A 558 18.72 31.85 10.04
C THR A 558 19.84 32.51 9.25
N SER A 559 19.54 33.49 8.39
CA SER A 559 20.52 34.30 7.65
C SER A 559 20.19 35.78 7.73
N HIS A 560 21.07 36.71 7.31
CA HIS A 560 20.80 38.16 7.25
C HIS A 560 19.95 38.61 6.04
N THR A 561 19.68 37.72 5.10
CA THR A 561 18.81 37.96 3.93
C THR A 561 17.42 37.35 4.06
N GLN A 562 17.21 36.41 4.99
CA GLN A 562 15.92 35.76 5.17
C GLN A 562 14.87 36.73 5.78
N PRO A 563 13.66 36.83 5.19
CA PRO A 563 12.59 37.65 5.75
C PRO A 563 12.02 37.01 7.02
N LEU A 564 11.48 37.84 7.92
CA LEU A 564 10.74 37.36 9.08
C LEU A 564 9.39 36.78 8.60
N GLN A 565 9.09 35.55 9.00
CA GLN A 565 7.81 34.90 8.73
C GLN A 565 7.07 34.66 10.05
N MET A 566 5.84 35.13 10.11
CA MET A 566 4.98 34.98 11.28
C MET A 566 3.54 34.71 10.86
N ARG A 567 2.85 33.91 11.65
CA ARG A 567 1.46 33.54 11.50
C ARG A 567 0.77 33.71 12.84
N ILE A 568 -0.34 34.45 12.85
CA ILE A 568 -1.19 34.63 14.02
C ILE A 568 -2.52 33.96 13.72
N VAL A 569 -2.86 32.92 14.48
CA VAL A 569 -4.15 32.23 14.40
C VAL A 569 -4.95 32.60 15.63
N ARG A 570 -6.19 33.06 15.42
CA ARG A 570 -7.11 33.39 16.51
C ARG A 570 -8.39 32.56 16.41
N LEU A 571 -8.64 31.77 17.44
CA LEU A 571 -9.91 31.08 17.65
C LEU A 571 -10.70 31.82 18.73
N LEU A 572 -11.88 32.33 18.36
CA LEU A 572 -12.78 33.01 19.30
C LEU A 572 -14.06 32.19 19.40
N THR A 573 -14.48 31.87 20.62
CA THR A 573 -15.76 31.20 20.90
C THR A 573 -16.58 32.02 21.88
N ARG A 574 -17.86 32.21 21.56
CA ARG A 574 -18.88 32.86 22.39
C ARG A 574 -19.96 31.84 22.66
N ASP A 575 -20.18 31.52 23.94
CA ASP A 575 -21.17 30.51 24.37
C ASP A 575 -21.01 29.14 23.68
N GLY A 576 -19.76 28.74 23.42
CA GLY A 576 -19.43 27.47 22.76
C GLY A 576 -19.49 27.50 21.23
N VAL A 577 -19.93 28.60 20.62
CA VAL A 577 -19.98 28.78 19.16
C VAL A 577 -18.79 29.60 18.68
N GLN A 578 -18.12 29.15 17.62
CA GLN A 578 -17.02 29.88 17.02
C GLN A 578 -17.51 31.16 16.33
N VAL A 579 -16.92 32.30 16.69
CA VAL A 579 -17.26 33.61 16.14
C VAL A 579 -16.16 34.11 15.23
N ASN A 580 -16.54 34.52 14.03
CA ASN A 580 -15.62 34.97 12.99
C ASN A 580 -15.46 36.51 13.00
N GLU A 581 -14.91 37.09 14.07
CA GLU A 581 -14.61 38.53 14.12
C GLU A 581 -13.30 38.85 13.39
N THR A 582 -13.03 40.10 13.02
CA THR A 582 -11.72 40.44 12.42
C THR A 582 -10.79 41.04 13.47
N PHE A 583 -9.48 40.93 13.25
CA PHE A 583 -8.46 41.62 14.04
C PHE A 583 -7.38 42.17 13.11
N PHE A 584 -6.67 43.19 13.59
CA PHE A 584 -5.69 43.94 12.79
C PHE A 584 -4.39 44.07 13.54
N LEU A 585 -3.29 43.80 12.85
CA LEU A 585 -1.96 44.02 13.38
C LEU A 585 -1.58 45.49 13.17
N LYS A 586 -1.42 46.23 14.26
CA LYS A 586 -1.16 47.68 14.26
C LYS A 586 0.34 47.99 14.27
N TYR A 587 1.09 47.23 15.07
CA TYR A 587 2.52 47.46 15.22
C TYR A 587 3.25 46.13 15.41
N LEU A 588 4.41 46.01 14.77
CA LEU A 588 5.36 44.93 14.98
C LEU A 588 6.76 45.51 15.11
N SER A 589 7.37 45.32 16.28
CA SER A 589 8.80 45.53 16.48
C SER A 589 9.49 44.21 16.76
N TYR A 590 10.61 44.00 16.08
CA TYR A 590 11.48 42.86 16.30
C TYR A 590 12.91 43.33 16.42
N SER A 591 13.61 42.75 17.40
CA SER A 591 15.01 42.95 17.71
C SER A 591 15.64 41.58 17.91
N GLY A 592 16.31 41.08 16.89
CA GLY A 592 16.69 39.67 16.72
C GLY A 592 18.11 39.28 17.13
N PRO A 593 18.45 37.98 16.99
CA PRO A 593 19.77 37.46 17.31
C PRO A 593 20.85 38.12 16.47
N VAL A 594 22.03 38.10 17.05
CA VAL A 594 23.25 38.67 16.49
C VAL A 594 23.81 37.68 15.47
N LEU A 595 23.83 38.06 14.19
CA LEU A 595 24.28 37.18 13.09
C LEU A 595 25.67 37.59 12.59
N PRO A 596 26.54 36.63 12.21
CA PRO A 596 27.84 36.95 11.61
C PRO A 596 27.63 37.55 10.22
N VAL A 597 28.25 38.70 9.95
CA VAL A 597 28.15 39.41 8.66
C VAL A 597 29.26 38.95 7.69
N GLY A 598 30.16 38.08 8.14
CA GLY A 598 31.25 37.51 7.33
C GLY A 598 32.57 38.29 7.39
N ASP A 599 32.57 39.49 7.96
CA ASP A 599 33.74 40.37 8.17
C ASP A 599 34.24 40.36 9.64
N GLY A 600 33.79 39.38 10.43
CA GLY A 600 34.07 39.32 11.87
C GLY A 600 33.20 40.24 12.72
N THR A 601 32.32 41.04 12.10
CA THR A 601 31.31 41.83 12.82
C THR A 601 29.99 41.08 12.96
N TYR A 602 29.21 41.59 13.90
CA TYR A 602 28.00 41.00 14.41
C TYR A 602 26.87 42.01 14.23
N ALA A 603 25.83 41.61 13.51
CA ALA A 603 24.70 42.48 13.18
C ALA A 603 23.49 42.15 14.04
N ARG A 604 22.87 43.17 14.64
CA ARG A 604 21.52 43.06 15.20
C ARG A 604 20.50 43.38 14.13
N ARG A 605 19.46 42.56 14.04
CA ARG A 605 18.31 42.80 13.16
C ARG A 605 17.25 43.61 13.89
N VAL A 606 16.90 44.77 13.35
CA VAL A 606 15.79 45.59 13.85
C VAL A 606 14.74 45.75 12.76
N ALA A 607 13.50 45.36 13.07
CA ALA A 607 12.33 45.70 12.28
C ALA A 607 11.35 46.49 13.14
N GLN A 608 10.79 47.55 12.58
CA GLN A 608 9.67 48.29 13.13
C GLN A 608 8.71 48.55 11.99
N MET A 609 7.47 48.09 12.14
CA MET A 609 6.43 48.24 11.13
C MET A 609 5.15 48.69 11.80
N ILE A 610 4.54 49.72 11.22
CA ILE A 610 3.20 50.18 11.54
C ILE A 610 2.31 49.64 10.41
N ASP A 611 1.20 49.00 10.78
CA ASP A 611 0.25 48.35 9.87
C ASP A 611 0.92 47.45 8.80
N PRO A 612 1.68 46.42 9.22
CA PRO A 612 2.38 45.55 8.28
C PRO A 612 1.39 44.85 7.32
N PRO A 613 1.79 44.62 6.05
CA PRO A 613 0.96 43.88 5.10
C PRO A 613 0.73 42.46 5.62
N THR A 614 -0.54 42.03 5.59
CA THR A 614 -0.94 40.69 6.05
C THR A 614 -1.85 40.04 5.00
N THR A 615 -1.72 38.73 4.85
CA THR A 615 -2.70 37.92 4.11
C THR A 615 -3.66 37.31 5.12
N ARG A 616 -4.96 37.56 4.94
CA ARG A 616 -6.00 37.04 5.83
C ARG A 616 -6.63 35.80 5.23
N THR A 617 -6.74 34.75 6.03
CA THR A 617 -7.40 33.50 5.65
C THR A 617 -8.36 33.07 6.75
N ASN A 618 -9.61 32.78 6.37
CA ASN A 618 -10.56 32.12 7.28
C ASN A 618 -10.33 30.62 7.18
N THR A 619 -9.97 29.98 8.30
CA THR A 619 -9.72 28.54 8.38
C THR A 619 -10.69 27.88 9.35
N ALA A 620 -10.78 26.55 9.31
CA ALA A 620 -11.49 25.79 10.35
C ALA A 620 -10.93 26.05 11.77
N LEU A 621 -9.68 26.51 11.87
CA LEU A 621 -9.02 26.87 13.13
C LEU A 621 -9.24 28.34 13.56
N GLY A 622 -10.04 29.10 12.80
CA GLY A 622 -10.34 30.52 13.06
C GLY A 622 -9.71 31.48 12.04
N ASN A 623 -9.64 32.76 12.43
CA ASN A 623 -9.05 33.80 11.59
C ASN A 623 -7.52 33.70 11.66
N GLN A 624 -6.89 33.60 10.50
CA GLN A 624 -5.44 33.56 10.35
C GLN A 624 -4.96 34.85 9.69
N LEU A 625 -3.93 35.46 10.27
CA LEU A 625 -3.11 36.49 9.62
C LEU A 625 -1.72 35.91 9.35
N ASP A 626 -1.38 35.78 8.07
CA ASP A 626 -0.03 35.42 7.63
C ASP A 626 0.75 36.68 7.25
N LEU A 627 1.99 36.74 7.75
CA LEU A 627 3.01 37.70 7.36
C LEU A 627 4.02 36.98 6.50
N SER A 628 3.62 36.63 5.27
CA SER A 628 4.49 35.96 4.32
C SER A 628 5.42 36.97 3.67
N ALA A 629 6.58 37.16 4.31
CA ALA A 629 7.71 37.99 3.89
C ALA A 629 7.61 39.48 4.23
N LEU A 630 7.90 39.81 5.49
CA LEU A 630 8.20 41.18 5.90
C LEU A 630 9.53 41.62 5.25
N PRO A 631 9.68 42.92 4.88
CA PRO A 631 10.91 43.41 4.27
C PRO A 631 12.12 43.10 5.16
N PRO A 632 13.31 42.92 4.55
CA PRO A 632 14.52 42.62 5.31
C PRO A 632 14.74 43.67 6.41
N PRO A 633 14.95 43.26 7.67
CA PRO A 633 15.21 44.19 8.77
C PRO A 633 16.47 45.02 8.50
N ARG A 634 16.53 46.21 9.11
CA ARG A 634 17.76 47.00 9.10
C ARG A 634 18.81 46.30 9.96
N ILE A 635 20.05 46.35 9.48
CA ILE A 635 21.22 45.86 10.20
C ILE A 635 21.78 47.03 11.01
N GLU A 636 21.85 46.86 12.32
CA GLU A 636 22.54 47.77 13.23
C GLU A 636 23.80 47.09 13.75
N SER A 637 24.93 47.78 13.63
CA SER A 637 26.19 47.39 14.29
C SER A 637 26.05 47.71 15.78
N GLU A 638 26.18 46.71 16.65
CA GLU A 638 26.14 46.91 18.11
C GLU A 638 27.36 46.28 18.79
N THR A 639 27.92 47.02 19.74
CA THR A 639 29.00 46.56 20.64
C THR A 639 28.47 45.98 21.96
N ILE A 640 27.17 46.08 22.25
CA ILE A 640 26.55 45.62 23.50
C ILE A 640 25.40 44.66 23.17
N ALA A 641 25.47 43.43 23.69
CA ALA A 641 24.41 42.44 23.52
C ALA A 641 23.14 42.86 24.26
N ARG A 642 22.19 43.49 23.57
CA ARG A 642 20.83 43.66 24.09
C ARG A 642 20.06 42.35 23.99
N ARG A 643 19.24 42.07 25.01
CA ARG A 643 18.34 40.91 24.98
C ARG A 643 17.41 41.03 23.79
N PRO A 644 17.32 39.99 22.96
CA PRO A 644 16.49 40.06 21.79
C PRO A 644 15.00 40.04 22.23
N LEU A 645 14.21 40.82 21.50
CA LEU A 645 12.91 41.33 21.92
C LEU A 645 11.96 41.36 20.73
N MET A 646 10.71 40.95 20.93
CA MET A 646 9.63 41.17 19.98
C MET A 646 8.46 41.86 20.67
N THR A 647 7.87 42.86 20.03
CA THR A 647 6.66 43.56 20.48
C THR A 647 5.63 43.54 19.36
N ILE A 648 4.41 43.14 19.67
CA ILE A 648 3.30 43.04 18.72
C ILE A 648 2.12 43.79 19.32
N GLU A 649 1.53 44.71 18.57
CA GLU A 649 0.29 45.38 18.96
C GLU A 649 -0.84 45.02 18.00
N VAL A 650 -1.93 44.46 18.55
CA VAL A 650 -3.06 43.97 17.77
C VAL A 650 -4.35 44.65 18.22
N LEU A 651 -5.10 45.22 17.29
CA LEU A 651 -6.42 45.81 17.52
C LEU A 651 -7.51 44.76 17.28
N GLY A 652 -8.49 44.68 18.18
CA GLY A 652 -9.60 43.72 18.05
C GLY A 652 -9.21 42.27 18.40
N LEU A 653 -8.08 42.07 19.08
CA LEU A 653 -7.70 40.73 19.55
C LEU A 653 -8.66 40.31 20.66
N CYS A 654 -9.27 39.13 20.50
CA CYS A 654 -10.21 38.56 21.48
C CYS A 654 -11.41 39.46 21.86
N GLY A 655 -11.86 40.31 20.94
CA GLY A 655 -12.99 41.22 21.19
C GLY A 655 -12.64 42.50 21.97
N ALA A 656 -11.35 42.73 22.26
CA ALA A 656 -10.90 43.97 22.88
C ALA A 656 -11.15 45.17 21.97
N ARG A 657 -11.83 46.21 22.47
CA ARG A 657 -12.02 47.49 21.76
C ARG A 657 -10.71 48.28 21.60
N ASN A 658 -9.74 48.01 22.48
CA ASN A 658 -8.44 48.66 22.49
C ASN A 658 -7.36 47.76 21.89
N THR A 659 -6.18 48.34 21.68
CA THR A 659 -4.99 47.63 21.23
C THR A 659 -4.43 46.72 22.34
N THR A 660 -4.24 45.44 22.03
CA THR A 660 -3.54 44.48 22.90
C THR A 660 -2.06 44.45 22.51
N ALA A 661 -1.18 44.81 23.46
CA ALA A 661 0.26 44.73 23.29
C ALA A 661 0.81 43.42 23.88
N MET A 662 1.55 42.66 23.07
CA MET A 662 2.25 41.45 23.45
C MET A 662 3.75 41.68 23.33
N ARG A 663 4.50 41.30 24.38
CA ARG A 663 5.95 41.40 24.42
C ARG A 663 6.56 40.03 24.63
N PHE A 664 7.63 39.75 23.90
CA PHE A 664 8.39 38.51 23.99
C PHE A 664 9.85 38.85 24.22
N ASP A 665 10.34 38.59 25.43
CA ASP A 665 11.77 38.59 25.72
C ASP A 665 12.30 37.16 25.48
N TYR A 666 13.47 37.00 24.85
CA TYR A 666 14.10 35.68 24.71
C TYR A 666 15.56 35.74 25.14
N GLU A 667 16.05 34.66 25.76
CA GLU A 667 17.42 34.56 26.26
C GLU A 667 18.21 33.62 25.34
N TRP A 668 19.37 34.08 24.87
CA TRP A 668 20.28 33.18 24.17
C TRP A 668 21.17 32.50 25.21
N ARG A 669 20.99 31.20 25.41
CA ARG A 669 21.91 30.38 26.21
C ARG A 669 22.78 29.56 25.27
N SER A 670 24.08 29.85 25.24
CA SER A 670 25.03 28.93 24.61
C SER A 670 25.17 27.71 25.50
N ALA A 671 25.13 26.51 24.94
CA ALA A 671 25.19 25.26 25.70
C ALA A 671 26.59 24.95 26.29
N ALA A 672 27.51 25.92 26.31
CA ALA A 672 28.87 25.73 26.78
C ALA A 672 29.03 25.85 28.32
N GLY A 673 27.95 25.97 29.10
CA GLY A 673 28.02 26.20 30.54
C GLY A 673 27.12 25.29 31.39
N GLY A 674 27.70 24.23 31.93
CA GLY A 674 27.46 23.77 33.31
C GLY A 674 26.17 22.99 33.62
N GLY A 675 26.36 21.77 34.12
CA GLY A 675 25.33 21.01 34.81
C GLY A 675 24.70 21.80 35.96
N GLY A 676 23.38 21.95 35.90
CA GLY A 676 22.54 22.47 36.97
C GLY A 676 21.14 21.89 36.77
N ALA A 677 20.59 21.28 37.83
CA ALA A 677 19.27 20.67 37.82
C ALA A 677 18.17 21.66 37.36
N PRO A 678 17.07 21.18 36.75
CA PRO A 678 15.99 22.06 36.32
C PRO A 678 15.38 22.76 37.54
N SER A 679 15.31 24.09 37.49
CA SER A 679 14.65 24.90 38.49
C SER A 679 13.13 24.79 38.34
N SER A 680 12.44 24.61 39.47
CA SER A 680 10.98 24.57 39.59
C SER A 680 10.32 25.88 39.11
N PRO A 681 9.03 25.86 38.71
CA PRO A 681 8.33 27.06 38.27
C PRO A 681 8.22 28.10 39.39
N VAL A 682 8.57 29.35 39.07
CA VAL A 682 8.38 30.51 39.94
C VAL A 682 6.89 30.93 39.88
N PRO A 683 6.17 31.04 41.01
CA PRO A 683 4.83 31.62 41.01
C PRO A 683 4.92 33.14 40.82
N ALA A 684 4.08 33.69 39.94
CA ALA A 684 3.88 35.12 39.84
C ALA A 684 3.19 35.65 41.11
N GLY A 685 3.93 36.34 41.98
CA GLY A 685 3.38 37.11 43.10
C GLY A 685 2.41 38.19 42.58
N GLY A 686 1.32 38.52 43.27
CA GLY A 686 1.29 38.93 44.67
C GLY A 686 0.94 40.42 44.68
N THR A 687 -0.35 40.73 44.79
CA THR A 687 -0.89 42.08 44.77
C THR A 687 -0.47 42.88 46.01
N SER A 688 0.22 44.00 45.80
CA SER A 688 0.52 44.95 46.87
C SER A 688 -0.73 45.74 47.23
N LYS A 689 -1.36 45.45 48.38
CA LYS A 689 -2.31 46.37 49.01
C LYS A 689 -1.52 47.35 49.89
N ARG A 690 -1.46 48.61 49.46
CA ARG A 690 -1.29 49.75 50.37
C ARG A 690 -2.67 50.16 50.86
N GLY A 691 -2.98 49.90 52.13
CA GLY A 691 -4.09 50.50 52.86
C GLY A 691 -3.55 51.10 54.15
N ARG A 692 -3.61 52.43 54.26
CA ARG A 692 -3.16 53.25 55.38
C ARG A 692 -4.32 53.43 56.35
N ALA A 693 -3.98 53.56 57.64
CA ALA A 693 -4.85 53.70 58.81
C ALA A 693 -5.97 54.75 58.69
N GLY A 694 -7.04 54.52 59.45
CA GLY A 694 -8.21 55.38 59.63
C GLY A 694 -9.43 54.53 59.93
#